data_AF-A0A195D7Q2-F1
#
_entry.id   AF-A0A195D7Q2-F1
#
_cell.length_a   1.000
_cell.length_b   1.000
_cell.length_c   1.000
_cell.angle_alpha   90.00
_cell.angle_beta   90.00
_cell.angle_gamma   90.00
#
_symmetry.space_group_name_H-M   'P 1'
#
loop_
_entity.id
_entity.type
_entity.pdbx_description
1 polymer ?
#
loop_
_entity_poly.entity_id
_entity_poly.type
_entity_poly.pdbx_seq_one_letter_code
_entity_poly.pdbx_strand_id
1 'polypeptide(L)'
;MYVFVSRFIILQKDNTLYSFFLFTADSSFLLANAQIVDFPIVYCNESFVKISGYNRAEVMQKSCRCGFMYGELTDKETIARIEECLEGQIHDQFEILLYKKTKTPLWLLLQIAPIKNERDLVVLFLLTFRDITALKQPIETDDSKGGLSKFAKLARSVTRSRSVLVSQFSSHLPALKDTAVPTTTKQSHLGHMMSLSGDVMPQYRQEAPKTPPHILLHYCAFKAIWDWIILCLTFYTAIMVPYNVAFKNKTSEDVSLLVVDSIVDVIFFIDIVLNFHTTFVGAGGEVVSDPKVIRMNYLKSWFIIDLLSCLPYDVFNAFDHDEDGIGSLFSALKVVRLLRLGRVVRKLDRYLEYGAAMLILLLCFYMLVAHWLACIWYSIGRSDADNGVQYSWLWKLANVTQSPYSYLWTNASTAPELVAGPSRRTMYVTALYFTMTCMTSVGFGNVAAETDNEKIFTICMMIIAALLYATIFGHVTTIIQQMTSATAKYHDMLNNVREFMKLHEVPKALSERVMDYVVSTWAMTKGLDTDKVLNYCPKDMKADICVHLNRKVFNEHPAFRLASDGCLRALAMHFTMSHSAPGDLLYHTGESIDSLCFIVTGSLEVIQDDEVVAILGKGDVFGDSFWTNPTIGQSAANVRALTYCDLHTIKRDRLLEVLDFYQAFANSFARNLILTYNLSHRVSLSNI
;
A
#
# COMPACT_ATOMS: atom_id res chain seq x y z
N MET A 1 5.95 20.34 -20.39
CA MET A 1 6.31 19.21 -21.28
C MET A 1 6.92 18.03 -20.50
N TYR A 2 7.96 18.23 -19.67
CA TYR A 2 8.52 17.17 -18.80
C TYR A 2 7.53 16.59 -17.77
N VAL A 3 6.70 17.44 -17.12
CA VAL A 3 5.63 16.98 -16.19
C VAL A 3 4.55 16.14 -16.88
N PHE A 4 4.34 16.36 -18.19
CA PHE A 4 3.35 15.65 -18.99
C PHE A 4 3.85 14.27 -19.42
N VAL A 5 5.15 14.15 -19.72
CA VAL A 5 5.81 12.88 -20.11
C VAL A 5 6.14 12.03 -18.89
N SER A 6 6.60 12.62 -17.78
CA SER A 6 6.85 11.88 -16.53
C SER A 6 5.57 11.32 -15.90
N ARG A 7 4.43 12.02 -16.00
CA ARG A 7 3.12 11.48 -15.60
C ARG A 7 2.64 10.34 -16.53
N PHE A 8 3.07 10.33 -17.79
CA PHE A 8 2.73 9.29 -18.76
C PHE A 8 3.47 7.96 -18.49
N ILE A 9 4.71 8.04 -18.00
CA ILE A 9 5.53 6.86 -17.64
C ILE A 9 5.05 6.21 -16.33
N ILE A 10 4.55 6.99 -15.37
CA ILE A 10 3.97 6.46 -14.12
C ILE A 10 2.65 5.71 -14.40
N LEU A 11 1.85 6.18 -15.36
CA LEU A 11 0.61 5.53 -15.82
C LEU A 11 0.86 4.22 -16.58
N GLN A 12 2.10 3.91 -16.95
CA GLN A 12 2.46 2.61 -17.51
C GLN A 12 2.38 1.49 -16.45
N LYS A 13 2.15 1.79 -15.16
CA LYS A 13 1.89 0.78 -14.13
C LYS A 13 0.40 0.56 -13.83
N ASP A 14 -0.51 1.36 -14.40
CA ASP A 14 -1.94 1.23 -14.16
C ASP A 14 -2.61 0.31 -15.21
N ASN A 15 -3.29 -0.73 -14.71
CA ASN A 15 -3.86 -1.84 -15.47
C ASN A 15 -4.82 -1.43 -16.61
N THR A 16 -5.40 -0.23 -16.56
CA THR A 16 -6.39 0.25 -17.53
C THR A 16 -5.76 0.57 -18.89
N LEU A 17 -4.58 1.20 -18.90
CA LEU A 17 -3.81 1.45 -20.12
C LEU A 17 -3.01 0.20 -20.53
N TYR A 18 -2.54 -0.59 -19.58
CA TYR A 18 -1.87 -1.87 -19.87
C TYR A 18 -2.80 -2.87 -20.58
N SER A 19 -4.06 -2.96 -20.15
CA SER A 19 -5.08 -3.78 -20.83
C SER A 19 -5.39 -3.25 -22.24
N PHE A 20 -5.34 -1.94 -22.45
CA PHE A 20 -5.45 -1.33 -23.79
C PHE A 20 -4.23 -1.67 -24.67
N PHE A 21 -3.01 -1.60 -24.13
CA PHE A 21 -1.77 -2.01 -24.82
C PHE A 21 -1.72 -3.51 -25.15
N LEU A 22 -2.34 -4.36 -24.32
CA LEU A 22 -2.54 -5.79 -24.60
C LEU A 22 -3.60 -6.02 -25.68
N PHE A 23 -4.70 -5.26 -25.69
CA PHE A 23 -5.76 -5.36 -26.71
C PHE A 23 -5.29 -4.87 -28.10
N THR A 24 -4.34 -3.94 -28.12
CA THR A 24 -3.75 -3.34 -29.33
C THR A 24 -2.37 -3.88 -29.67
N ALA A 25 -1.89 -4.93 -28.99
CA ALA A 25 -0.54 -5.47 -29.13
C ALA A 25 -0.16 -5.81 -30.58
N ASP A 26 -1.14 -6.23 -31.39
CA ASP A 26 -0.96 -6.56 -32.80
C ASP A 26 -1.32 -5.42 -33.78
N SER A 27 -1.82 -4.29 -33.27
CA SER A 27 -2.19 -3.12 -34.08
C SER A 27 -1.14 -2.02 -34.01
N SER A 28 -0.80 -1.41 -35.13
CA SER A 28 0.12 -0.27 -35.18
C SER A 28 -0.63 1.01 -34.81
N PHE A 29 -0.14 1.81 -33.87
CA PHE A 29 -0.84 3.04 -33.46
C PHE A 29 0.09 4.17 -33.01
N LEU A 30 -0.48 5.38 -33.03
CA LEU A 30 0.11 6.64 -32.54
C LEU A 30 -0.86 7.30 -31.55
N LEU A 31 -0.30 8.06 -30.61
CA LEU A 31 -1.05 9.02 -29.80
C LEU A 31 -0.55 10.42 -30.11
N ALA A 32 -1.47 11.37 -30.27
CA ALA A 32 -1.17 12.76 -30.54
C ALA A 32 -1.90 13.69 -29.58
N ASN A 33 -1.32 14.84 -29.29
CA ASN A 33 -1.96 15.83 -28.42
C ASN A 33 -3.02 16.61 -29.20
N ALA A 34 -4.27 16.59 -28.74
CA ALA A 34 -5.38 17.30 -29.40
C ALA A 34 -5.44 18.80 -29.06
N GLN A 35 -4.69 19.25 -28.05
CA GLN A 35 -4.74 20.62 -27.50
C GLN A 35 -3.62 21.53 -28.02
N ILE A 36 -2.60 20.96 -28.67
CA ILE A 36 -1.47 21.71 -29.23
C ILE A 36 -1.69 21.87 -30.74
N VAL A 37 -1.35 23.05 -31.26
CA VAL A 37 -1.33 23.34 -32.70
C VAL A 37 -0.52 22.25 -33.44
N ASP A 38 -0.96 21.88 -34.64
CA ASP A 38 -0.40 20.81 -35.48
C ASP A 38 -0.57 19.38 -34.97
N PHE A 39 -1.22 19.17 -33.82
CA PHE A 39 -1.50 17.86 -33.24
C PHE A 39 -0.26 16.95 -33.16
N PRO A 40 0.77 17.33 -32.39
CA PRO A 40 2.04 16.61 -32.37
C PRO A 40 1.90 15.21 -31.78
N ILE A 41 2.60 14.25 -32.39
CA ILE A 41 2.68 12.87 -31.94
C ILE A 41 3.47 12.82 -30.62
N VAL A 42 2.83 12.32 -29.58
CA VAL A 42 3.40 12.14 -28.22
C VAL A 42 3.78 10.70 -27.92
N TYR A 43 3.34 9.74 -28.72
CA TYR A 43 3.73 8.34 -28.59
C TYR A 43 3.55 7.55 -29.89
N CYS A 44 4.43 6.59 -30.13
CA CYS A 44 4.27 5.57 -31.18
C CYS A 44 4.71 4.19 -30.68
N ASN A 45 3.93 3.16 -31.00
CA ASN A 45 4.25 1.79 -30.61
C ASN A 45 5.33 1.16 -31.54
N GLU A 46 5.92 0.04 -31.12
CA GLU A 46 6.94 -0.68 -31.90
C GLU A 46 6.42 -1.17 -33.26
N SER A 47 5.14 -1.54 -33.33
CA SER A 47 4.51 -2.01 -34.56
C SER A 47 4.45 -0.90 -35.63
N PHE A 48 4.16 0.35 -35.23
CA PHE A 48 4.21 1.52 -36.12
C PHE A 48 5.62 1.81 -36.63
N VAL A 49 6.64 1.75 -35.75
CA VAL A 49 8.06 1.91 -36.12
C VAL A 49 8.46 0.88 -37.19
N LYS A 50 8.05 -0.38 -37.00
CA LYS A 50 8.33 -1.47 -37.97
C LYS A 50 7.61 -1.27 -39.31
N ILE A 51 6.36 -0.80 -39.30
CA ILE A 51 5.58 -0.58 -40.54
C ILE A 51 6.09 0.63 -41.32
N SER A 52 6.34 1.74 -40.63
CA SER A 52 6.75 3.00 -41.25
C SER A 52 8.24 3.01 -41.65
N GLY A 53 9.08 2.24 -40.94
CA GLY A 53 10.53 2.23 -41.11
C GLY A 53 11.23 3.44 -40.50
N TYR A 54 10.50 4.30 -39.78
CA TYR A 54 11.05 5.43 -39.04
C TYR A 54 11.31 5.04 -37.60
N ASN A 55 12.40 5.55 -37.02
CA ASN A 55 12.68 5.35 -35.61
C ASN A 55 11.72 6.19 -34.75
N ARG A 56 11.42 5.75 -33.53
CA ARG A 56 10.53 6.48 -32.60
C ARG A 56 10.91 7.95 -32.46
N ALA A 57 12.19 8.26 -32.29
CA ALA A 57 12.69 9.64 -32.19
C ALA A 57 12.40 10.50 -33.43
N GLU A 58 12.31 9.90 -34.61
CA GLU A 58 12.01 10.60 -35.88
C GLU A 58 10.50 10.82 -36.10
N VAL A 59 9.66 10.09 -35.37
CA VAL A 59 8.19 10.15 -35.46
C VAL A 59 7.63 11.09 -34.40
N MET A 60 8.19 11.08 -33.20
CA MET A 60 7.79 11.96 -32.09
C MET A 60 7.88 13.44 -32.51
N GLN A 61 6.97 14.27 -31.98
CA GLN A 61 6.83 15.71 -32.27
C GLN A 61 6.41 16.08 -33.70
N LYS A 62 6.35 15.14 -34.64
CA LYS A 62 5.74 15.40 -35.95
C LYS A 62 4.22 15.46 -35.84
N SER A 63 3.57 16.14 -36.77
CA SER A 63 2.11 16.19 -36.83
C SER A 63 1.51 14.79 -37.03
N CYS A 64 0.41 14.50 -36.33
CA CYS A 64 -0.35 13.27 -36.50
C CYS A 64 -1.08 13.17 -37.85
N ARG A 65 -1.09 14.24 -38.64
CA ARG A 65 -1.44 14.21 -40.07
C ARG A 65 -0.50 13.30 -40.88
N CYS A 66 0.66 12.91 -40.33
CA CYS A 66 1.64 12.04 -40.99
C CYS A 66 2.19 12.61 -42.30
N GLY A 67 2.31 13.94 -42.42
CA GLY A 67 2.80 14.58 -43.65
C GLY A 67 4.20 14.15 -44.10
N PHE A 68 5.03 13.69 -43.17
CA PHE A 68 6.35 13.12 -43.47
C PHE A 68 6.30 11.77 -44.21
N MET A 69 5.12 11.14 -44.29
CA MET A 69 4.87 9.90 -45.04
C MET A 69 4.11 10.15 -46.35
N TYR A 70 3.80 11.40 -46.70
CA TYR A 70 3.16 11.71 -47.98
C TYR A 70 4.14 11.53 -49.14
N GLY A 71 3.61 11.18 -50.31
CA GLY A 71 4.35 11.18 -51.57
C GLY A 71 3.43 11.49 -52.75
N GLU A 72 3.94 11.29 -53.96
CA GLU A 72 3.28 11.73 -55.20
C GLU A 72 1.92 11.08 -55.44
N LEU A 73 1.77 9.81 -55.02
CA LEU A 73 0.53 9.04 -55.18
C LEU A 73 -0.42 9.15 -53.97
N THR A 74 -0.10 9.98 -52.98
CA THR A 74 -1.01 10.21 -51.85
C THR A 74 -2.14 11.14 -52.28
N ASP A 75 -3.38 10.66 -52.15
CA ASP A 75 -4.56 11.41 -52.55
C ASP A 75 -4.77 12.67 -51.68
N LYS A 76 -4.95 13.82 -52.35
CA LYS A 76 -5.10 15.12 -51.69
C LYS A 76 -6.49 15.31 -51.07
N GLU A 77 -7.52 14.69 -51.63
CA GLU A 77 -8.89 14.76 -51.09
C GLU A 77 -8.97 14.02 -49.75
N THR A 78 -8.36 12.83 -49.67
CA THR A 78 -8.23 12.08 -48.42
C THR A 78 -7.44 12.83 -47.35
N ILE A 79 -6.39 13.57 -47.71
CA ILE A 79 -5.65 14.43 -46.78
C ILE A 79 -6.55 15.52 -46.19
N ALA A 80 -7.33 16.21 -47.03
CA ALA A 80 -8.25 17.26 -46.57
C ALA A 80 -9.33 16.72 -45.62
N ARG A 81 -9.85 15.51 -45.89
CA ARG A 81 -10.83 14.86 -45.00
C ARG A 81 -10.23 14.46 -43.65
N ILE A 82 -8.98 14.01 -43.62
CA ILE A 82 -8.27 13.71 -42.36
C ILE A 82 -8.09 14.99 -41.53
N GLU A 83 -7.79 16.11 -42.19
CA GLU A 83 -7.67 17.40 -41.54
C GLU A 83 -9.00 17.88 -40.94
N GLU A 84 -10.09 17.83 -41.71
CA GLU A 84 -11.43 18.15 -41.23
C GLU A 84 -11.86 17.26 -40.05
N CYS A 85 -11.50 15.96 -40.08
CA CYS A 85 -11.77 15.03 -38.98
C CYS A 85 -11.02 15.37 -37.69
N LEU A 86 -9.75 15.76 -37.80
CA LEU A 86 -8.92 16.15 -36.65
C LEU A 86 -9.39 17.50 -36.07
N GLU A 87 -9.74 18.47 -36.93
CA GLU A 87 -10.26 19.77 -36.51
C GLU A 87 -11.67 19.67 -35.91
N GLY A 88 -12.53 18.85 -36.51
CA GLY A 88 -13.87 18.54 -36.01
C GLY A 88 -13.88 17.67 -34.75
N GLN A 89 -12.74 17.08 -34.38
CA GLN A 89 -12.60 16.11 -33.28
C GLN A 89 -13.58 14.94 -33.40
N ILE A 90 -13.77 14.44 -34.62
CA ILE A 90 -14.72 13.38 -34.96
C ILE A 90 -13.96 12.05 -35.03
N HIS A 91 -14.68 10.95 -34.78
CA HIS A 91 -14.19 9.60 -35.07
C HIS A 91 -14.51 9.23 -36.51
N ASP A 92 -13.49 8.91 -37.31
CA ASP A 92 -13.67 8.48 -38.71
C ASP A 92 -12.54 7.52 -39.17
N GLN A 93 -12.74 6.88 -40.32
CA GLN A 93 -11.82 5.94 -40.94
C GLN A 93 -11.49 6.34 -42.39
N PHE A 94 -10.22 6.22 -42.74
CA PHE A 94 -9.67 6.64 -44.03
C PHE A 94 -8.78 5.56 -44.63
N GLU A 95 -8.91 5.30 -45.94
CA GLU A 95 -7.95 4.49 -46.68
C GLU A 95 -6.97 5.43 -47.38
N ILE A 96 -5.70 5.43 -46.97
CA ILE A 96 -4.69 6.36 -47.50
C ILE A 96 -3.43 5.61 -47.94
N LEU A 97 -2.88 6.04 -49.08
CA LEU A 97 -1.58 5.59 -49.55
C LEU A 97 -0.47 6.47 -48.96
N LEU A 98 0.40 5.86 -48.15
CA LEU A 98 1.53 6.50 -47.50
C LEU A 98 2.84 5.84 -47.91
N TYR A 99 3.96 6.54 -47.72
CA TYR A 99 5.30 6.08 -48.05
C TYR A 99 6.08 5.73 -46.80
N LYS A 100 6.78 4.59 -46.85
CA LYS A 100 7.78 4.24 -45.82
C LYS A 100 9.01 5.12 -45.94
N LYS A 101 9.89 5.07 -44.92
CA LYS A 101 11.21 5.72 -44.97
C LYS A 101 12.03 5.33 -46.22
N THR A 102 11.88 4.09 -46.68
CA THR A 102 12.50 3.56 -47.91
C THR A 102 11.82 4.01 -49.21
N LYS A 103 10.89 4.97 -49.16
CA LYS A 103 10.11 5.49 -50.30
C LYS A 103 9.25 4.44 -51.01
N THR A 104 8.92 3.33 -50.34
CA THR A 104 7.98 2.32 -50.87
C THR A 104 6.53 2.69 -50.52
N PRO A 105 5.58 2.68 -51.49
CA PRO A 105 4.18 2.97 -51.20
C PRO A 105 3.53 1.84 -50.40
N LEU A 106 2.61 2.20 -49.51
CA LEU A 106 1.89 1.31 -48.60
C LEU A 106 0.45 1.82 -48.43
N TRP A 107 -0.53 0.95 -48.64
CA TRP A 107 -1.92 1.29 -48.35
C TRP A 107 -2.24 1.00 -46.89
N LEU A 108 -2.67 2.03 -46.16
CA LEU A 108 -3.01 1.97 -44.75
C LEU A 108 -4.48 2.35 -44.55
N LEU A 109 -5.20 1.52 -43.80
CA LEU A 109 -6.45 1.91 -43.18
C LEU A 109 -6.11 2.65 -41.89
N LEU A 110 -6.37 3.95 -41.88
CA LEU A 110 -6.20 4.86 -40.77
C LEU A 110 -7.54 5.06 -40.06
N GLN A 111 -7.59 4.82 -38.76
CA GLN A 111 -8.73 5.15 -37.92
C GLN A 111 -8.31 6.20 -36.89
N ILE A 112 -9.05 7.29 -36.80
CA ILE A 112 -8.81 8.40 -35.88
C ILE A 112 -9.90 8.38 -34.82
N ALA A 113 -9.51 8.39 -33.55
CA ALA A 113 -10.42 8.41 -32.41
C ALA A 113 -10.02 9.49 -31.40
N PRO A 114 -10.90 10.46 -31.09
CA PRO A 114 -10.66 11.45 -30.03
C PRO A 114 -10.79 10.81 -28.63
N ILE A 115 -9.82 11.07 -27.75
CA ILE A 115 -9.82 10.63 -26.36
C ILE A 115 -10.15 11.81 -25.46
N LYS A 116 -11.20 11.65 -24.64
CA LYS A 116 -11.66 12.67 -23.69
C LYS A 116 -11.10 12.45 -22.28
N ASN A 117 -10.99 13.55 -21.52
CA ASN A 117 -10.64 13.57 -20.10
C ASN A 117 -11.92 13.63 -19.22
N GLU A 118 -11.78 13.65 -17.89
CA GLU A 118 -12.88 13.71 -16.90
C GLU A 118 -13.87 14.86 -17.12
N ARG A 119 -13.40 15.95 -17.73
CA ARG A 119 -14.21 17.14 -18.02
C ARG A 119 -14.88 17.08 -19.40
N ASP A 120 -14.93 15.90 -20.03
CA ASP A 120 -15.42 15.64 -21.38
C ASP A 120 -14.68 16.42 -22.50
N LEU A 121 -13.48 16.95 -22.21
CA LEU A 121 -12.61 17.64 -23.15
C LEU A 121 -11.70 16.65 -23.88
N VAL A 122 -11.60 16.74 -25.21
CA VAL A 122 -10.71 15.91 -26.03
C VAL A 122 -9.26 16.31 -25.79
N VAL A 123 -8.46 15.45 -25.16
CA VAL A 123 -7.06 15.73 -24.81
C VAL A 123 -6.05 15.07 -25.72
N LEU A 124 -6.40 13.94 -26.32
CA LEU A 124 -5.52 13.14 -27.18
C LEU A 124 -6.29 12.64 -28.40
N PHE A 125 -5.57 12.36 -29.48
CA PHE A 125 -6.05 11.56 -30.60
C PHE A 125 -5.34 10.21 -30.60
N LEU A 126 -6.10 9.13 -30.78
CA LEU A 126 -5.60 7.80 -31.06
C LEU A 126 -5.72 7.54 -32.56
N LEU A 127 -4.59 7.27 -33.22
CA LEU A 127 -4.54 6.94 -34.63
C LEU A 127 -4.07 5.49 -34.78
N THR A 128 -4.93 4.60 -35.29
CA THR A 128 -4.57 3.20 -35.54
C THR A 128 -4.39 2.94 -37.04
N PHE A 129 -3.34 2.20 -37.38
CA PHE A 129 -2.90 1.93 -38.74
C PHE A 129 -2.94 0.43 -39.02
N ARG A 130 -3.61 0.03 -40.10
CA ARG A 130 -3.66 -1.35 -40.57
C ARG A 130 -3.23 -1.43 -42.04
N ASP A 131 -2.28 -2.31 -42.33
CA ASP A 131 -1.79 -2.54 -43.70
C ASP A 131 -2.84 -3.30 -44.53
N ILE A 132 -3.36 -2.64 -45.56
CA ILE A 132 -4.33 -3.17 -46.52
C ILE A 132 -3.74 -3.30 -47.93
N THR A 133 -2.41 -3.20 -48.07
CA THR A 133 -1.71 -3.23 -49.37
C THR A 133 -2.01 -4.49 -50.18
N ALA A 134 -2.22 -5.64 -49.53
CA ALA A 134 -2.57 -6.90 -50.19
C ALA A 134 -3.98 -6.93 -50.81
N LEU A 135 -4.87 -6.05 -50.35
CA LEU A 135 -6.28 -5.99 -50.74
C LEU A 135 -6.53 -4.98 -51.86
N LYS A 136 -5.51 -4.18 -52.22
CA LYS A 136 -5.53 -3.19 -53.30
C LYS A 136 -4.69 -3.70 -54.47
N GLN A 137 -5.06 -3.33 -55.70
CA GLN A 137 -4.35 -3.75 -56.91
C GLN A 137 -2.89 -3.24 -56.88
N PRO A 138 -1.91 -4.02 -57.37
CA PRO A 138 -0.53 -3.58 -57.42
C PRO A 138 -0.40 -2.37 -58.35
N ILE A 139 0.19 -1.29 -57.84
CA ILE A 139 0.48 -0.09 -58.63
C ILE A 139 1.68 -0.42 -59.53
N GLU A 140 1.45 -0.48 -60.84
CA GLU A 140 2.50 -0.65 -61.82
C GLU A 140 3.29 0.66 -61.94
N THR A 141 4.53 0.65 -61.45
CA THR A 141 5.54 1.66 -61.79
C THR A 141 6.31 1.16 -63.00
N ASP A 142 6.54 2.02 -63.99
CA ASP A 142 7.05 1.79 -65.36
C ASP A 142 8.50 1.22 -65.48
N ASP A 143 8.99 0.48 -64.49
CA ASP A 143 10.28 -0.20 -64.53
C ASP A 143 10.11 -1.66 -64.98
N SER A 144 10.15 -1.86 -66.28
CA SER A 144 10.29 -3.17 -66.93
C SER A 144 11.68 -3.78 -66.64
N LYS A 145 11.84 -4.44 -65.49
CA LYS A 145 12.78 -5.56 -65.19
C LYS A 145 12.77 -5.88 -63.67
N GLY A 146 11.84 -6.72 -63.21
CA GLY A 146 11.90 -7.20 -61.82
C GLY A 146 10.62 -7.79 -61.19
N GLY A 147 9.68 -8.34 -61.99
CA GLY A 147 8.38 -8.80 -61.49
C GLY A 147 8.43 -9.82 -60.34
N LEU A 148 9.37 -10.77 -60.36
CA LEU A 148 9.43 -11.86 -59.36
C LEU A 148 9.97 -11.40 -57.97
N SER A 149 10.92 -10.47 -57.95
CA SER A 149 11.57 -9.97 -56.71
C SER A 149 10.65 -9.04 -55.92
N LYS A 150 9.87 -8.21 -56.62
CA LYS A 150 8.86 -7.34 -56.02
C LYS A 150 7.69 -8.16 -55.45
N PHE A 151 7.24 -9.20 -56.14
CA PHE A 151 6.22 -10.14 -55.64
C PHE A 151 6.68 -10.90 -54.38
N ALA A 152 7.95 -11.31 -54.32
CA ALA A 152 8.52 -11.96 -53.13
C ALA A 152 8.64 -11.00 -51.93
N LYS A 153 8.98 -9.72 -52.16
CA LYS A 153 8.98 -8.67 -51.11
C LYS A 153 7.56 -8.34 -50.64
N LEU A 154 6.59 -8.31 -51.56
CA LEU A 154 5.17 -8.11 -51.24
C LEU A 154 4.62 -9.29 -50.43
N ALA A 155 4.84 -10.52 -50.90
CA ALA A 155 4.41 -11.75 -50.21
C ALA A 155 4.97 -11.87 -48.79
N ARG A 156 6.21 -11.40 -48.56
CA ARG A 156 6.85 -11.38 -47.23
C ARG A 156 6.27 -10.31 -46.29
N SER A 157 5.71 -9.21 -46.81
CA SER A 157 4.91 -8.24 -46.03
C SER A 157 3.53 -8.80 -45.66
N VAL A 158 2.96 -9.61 -46.56
CA VAL A 158 1.58 -10.13 -46.48
C VAL A 158 1.44 -11.39 -45.60
N THR A 159 2.48 -12.21 -45.44
CA THR A 159 2.42 -13.41 -44.59
C THR A 159 2.19 -13.12 -43.12
N ARG A 160 2.48 -11.91 -42.64
CA ARG A 160 2.31 -11.52 -41.23
C ARG A 160 0.86 -11.16 -40.87
N SER A 161 0.07 -10.69 -41.84
CA SER A 161 -1.35 -10.33 -41.66
C SER A 161 -2.28 -11.53 -41.85
N ARG A 162 -1.91 -12.51 -42.70
CA ARG A 162 -2.70 -13.74 -42.93
C ARG A 162 -2.58 -14.77 -41.80
N SER A 163 -1.42 -14.88 -41.14
CA SER A 163 -1.22 -15.87 -40.07
C SER A 163 -2.10 -15.63 -38.84
N VAL A 164 -2.53 -14.39 -38.60
CA VAL A 164 -3.44 -14.04 -37.49
C VAL A 164 -4.92 -14.27 -37.86
N LEU A 165 -5.27 -14.15 -39.14
CA LEU A 165 -6.68 -14.29 -39.58
C LEU A 165 -7.11 -15.75 -39.77
N VAL A 166 -6.20 -16.67 -40.09
CA VAL A 166 -6.54 -18.09 -40.29
C VAL A 166 -6.66 -18.85 -38.96
N SER A 167 -5.98 -18.41 -37.89
CA SER A 167 -6.03 -19.08 -36.58
C SER A 167 -7.28 -18.78 -35.76
N GLN A 168 -8.08 -17.75 -36.11
CA GLN A 168 -9.30 -17.39 -35.38
C GLN A 168 -10.61 -17.85 -36.02
N PHE A 169 -10.60 -18.37 -37.25
CA PHE A 169 -11.86 -18.72 -37.96
C PHE A 169 -11.87 -20.07 -38.69
N SER A 170 -10.83 -20.91 -38.57
CA SER A 170 -10.81 -22.25 -39.16
C SER A 170 -11.31 -23.33 -38.19
N SER A 171 -12.58 -23.27 -37.80
CA SER A 171 -13.31 -24.45 -37.32
C SER A 171 -14.69 -24.41 -37.96
N HIS A 172 -15.02 -25.47 -38.71
CA HIS A 172 -16.31 -25.74 -39.38
C HIS A 172 -16.55 -25.11 -40.78
N LEU A 173 -16.13 -25.78 -41.87
CA LEU A 173 -16.96 -26.67 -42.73
C LEU A 173 -16.25 -27.07 -44.06
N PRO A 174 -16.67 -28.16 -44.72
CA PRO A 174 -15.95 -28.82 -45.82
C PRO A 174 -16.34 -28.33 -47.23
N ALA A 175 -15.51 -28.75 -48.19
CA ALA A 175 -15.48 -28.40 -49.61
C ALA A 175 -16.79 -28.61 -50.40
N LEU A 176 -17.04 -27.74 -51.40
CA LEU A 176 -17.64 -28.05 -52.70
C LEU A 176 -17.43 -26.90 -53.71
N LYS A 177 -17.40 -27.26 -55.00
CA LYS A 177 -16.99 -26.53 -56.20
C LYS A 177 -18.04 -25.54 -56.76
N ASP A 178 -17.52 -24.57 -57.52
CA ASP A 178 -18.08 -23.80 -58.65
C ASP A 178 -19.45 -23.09 -58.50
N THR A 179 -19.48 -21.77 -58.73
CA THR A 179 -20.29 -21.00 -59.72
C THR A 179 -20.31 -19.49 -59.36
N ALA A 180 -20.42 -18.61 -60.36
CA ALA A 180 -20.27 -17.16 -60.31
C ALA A 180 -21.46 -16.36 -59.68
N VAL A 181 -21.18 -15.07 -59.37
CA VAL A 181 -22.05 -13.85 -59.18
C VAL A 181 -22.02 -13.22 -57.75
N PRO A 182 -22.02 -11.85 -57.60
CA PRO A 182 -21.25 -11.12 -56.57
C PRO A 182 -22.07 -10.38 -55.47
N THR A 183 -21.34 -9.62 -54.62
CA THR A 183 -21.78 -8.40 -53.86
C THR A 183 -22.52 -8.50 -52.51
N THR A 184 -22.28 -9.50 -51.67
CA THR A 184 -22.85 -9.52 -50.27
C THR A 184 -21.83 -9.72 -49.15
N THR A 185 -20.58 -10.11 -49.43
CA THR A 185 -19.58 -10.44 -48.40
C THR A 185 -18.82 -9.24 -47.81
N LYS A 186 -18.92 -8.03 -48.42
CA LYS A 186 -18.21 -6.84 -47.93
C LYS A 186 -18.87 -6.19 -46.70
N GLN A 187 -20.17 -6.37 -46.48
CA GLN A 187 -20.89 -5.67 -45.40
C GLN A 187 -20.84 -6.42 -44.04
N SER A 188 -20.80 -7.75 -44.04
CA SER A 188 -20.76 -8.54 -42.78
C SER A 188 -19.41 -8.49 -42.05
N HIS A 189 -18.31 -8.30 -42.79
CA HIS A 189 -16.97 -8.10 -42.20
C HIS A 189 -16.81 -6.73 -41.53
N LEU A 190 -17.53 -5.71 -41.99
CA LEU A 190 -17.46 -4.35 -41.43
C LEU A 190 -18.26 -4.26 -40.11
N GLY A 191 -19.41 -4.93 -40.02
CA GLY A 191 -20.27 -4.91 -38.82
C GLY A 191 -19.60 -5.49 -37.56
N HIS A 192 -18.84 -6.57 -37.68
CA HIS A 192 -18.09 -7.13 -36.55
C HIS A 192 -16.87 -6.26 -36.17
N MET A 193 -16.30 -5.52 -37.14
CA MET A 193 -15.24 -4.53 -36.91
C MET A 193 -15.74 -3.23 -36.25
N MET A 194 -16.98 -2.82 -36.51
CA MET A 194 -17.62 -1.68 -35.84
C MET A 194 -17.93 -1.97 -34.36
N SER A 195 -18.25 -3.22 -34.00
CA SER A 195 -18.51 -3.59 -32.59
C SER A 195 -17.28 -3.49 -31.67
N LEU A 196 -16.07 -3.55 -32.23
CA LEU A 196 -14.80 -3.39 -31.49
C LEU A 196 -14.51 -1.92 -31.08
N SER A 197 -15.21 -0.95 -31.67
CA SER A 197 -14.98 0.49 -31.39
C SER A 197 -15.92 1.07 -30.34
N GLY A 198 -17.03 0.38 -30.02
CA GLY A 198 -18.05 0.88 -29.09
C GLY A 198 -17.73 0.65 -27.61
N ASP A 199 -16.99 -0.42 -27.26
CA ASP A 199 -16.99 -0.89 -25.87
C ASP A 199 -15.85 -0.39 -24.97
N VAL A 200 -14.75 0.17 -25.48
CA VAL A 200 -13.71 0.76 -24.59
C VAL A 200 -12.89 1.82 -25.33
N MET A 201 -13.38 3.06 -25.40
CA MET A 201 -12.47 4.20 -25.53
C MET A 201 -12.02 4.60 -24.11
N PRO A 202 -10.80 4.27 -23.67
CA PRO A 202 -10.35 4.62 -22.33
C PRO A 202 -10.27 6.14 -22.22
N GLN A 203 -11.01 6.71 -21.27
CA GLN A 203 -10.87 8.11 -20.91
C GLN A 203 -9.52 8.30 -20.21
N TYR A 204 -8.83 9.41 -20.49
CA TYR A 204 -7.57 9.74 -19.81
C TYR A 204 -7.87 10.14 -18.36
N ARG A 205 -8.03 9.15 -17.47
CA ARG A 205 -8.48 9.34 -16.10
C ARG A 205 -7.56 8.64 -15.10
N GLN A 206 -7.18 9.35 -14.04
CA GLN A 206 -6.51 8.77 -12.86
C GLN A 206 -7.57 8.14 -11.94
N GLU A 207 -8.24 7.09 -12.40
CA GLU A 207 -9.17 6.36 -11.53
C GLU A 207 -8.39 5.40 -10.64
N ALA A 208 -8.82 5.26 -9.39
CA ALA A 208 -8.46 4.10 -8.60
C ALA A 208 -8.73 2.84 -9.44
N PRO A 209 -7.82 1.84 -9.43
CA PRO A 209 -7.95 0.67 -10.29
C PRO A 209 -9.32 0.04 -10.08
N LYS A 210 -10.16 0.09 -11.12
CA LYS A 210 -11.50 -0.48 -11.08
C LYS A 210 -11.36 -1.98 -10.87
N THR A 211 -11.70 -2.46 -9.69
CA THR A 211 -11.86 -3.90 -9.47
C THR A 211 -13.09 -4.35 -10.24
N PRO A 212 -13.07 -5.53 -10.86
CA PRO A 212 -14.25 -6.06 -11.51
C PRO A 212 -15.39 -6.20 -10.48
N PRO A 213 -16.66 -6.11 -10.93
CA PRO A 213 -17.80 -6.29 -10.03
C PRO A 213 -17.68 -7.63 -9.29
N HIS A 214 -18.09 -7.64 -8.02
CA HIS A 214 -18.01 -8.80 -7.11
C HIS A 214 -16.62 -9.16 -6.56
N ILE A 215 -15.60 -8.31 -6.69
CA ILE A 215 -14.31 -8.48 -5.99
C ILE A 215 -14.16 -7.44 -4.89
N LEU A 216 -13.86 -7.90 -3.67
CA LEU A 216 -13.60 -7.08 -2.49
C LEU A 216 -12.11 -6.79 -2.34
N LEU A 217 -11.79 -5.54 -2.05
CA LEU A 217 -10.43 -5.11 -1.72
C LEU A 217 -10.03 -5.61 -0.33
N HIS A 218 -8.80 -6.11 -0.19
CA HIS A 218 -8.28 -6.65 1.07
C HIS A 218 -8.13 -5.60 2.18
N TYR A 219 -8.01 -4.32 1.80
CA TYR A 219 -7.92 -3.17 2.71
C TYR A 219 -9.26 -2.44 2.89
N CYS A 220 -10.36 -2.96 2.33
CA CYS A 220 -11.68 -2.34 2.51
C CYS A 220 -12.11 -2.38 3.99
N ALA A 221 -12.75 -1.30 4.47
CA ALA A 221 -13.26 -1.20 5.84
C ALA A 221 -14.23 -2.36 6.18
N PHE A 222 -15.11 -2.73 5.24
CA PHE A 222 -16.00 -3.89 5.41
C PHE A 222 -15.21 -5.19 5.65
N LYS A 223 -14.16 -5.42 4.86
CA LYS A 223 -13.31 -6.62 5.00
C LYS A 223 -12.57 -6.62 6.32
N ALA A 224 -12.10 -5.46 6.79
CA ALA A 224 -11.46 -5.33 8.09
C ALA A 224 -12.41 -5.67 9.24
N ILE A 225 -13.65 -5.17 9.22
CA ILE A 225 -14.67 -5.48 10.24
C ILE A 225 -15.04 -6.97 10.20
N TRP A 226 -15.27 -7.52 9.00
CA TRP A 226 -15.53 -8.95 8.80
C TRP A 226 -14.39 -9.80 9.39
N ASP A 227 -13.15 -9.39 9.17
CA ASP A 227 -11.98 -10.08 9.68
C ASP A 227 -11.90 -10.15 11.21
N TRP A 228 -12.41 -9.13 11.91
CA TRP A 228 -12.57 -9.11 13.36
C TRP A 228 -13.69 -10.03 13.84
N ILE A 229 -14.83 -10.04 13.14
CA ILE A 229 -15.94 -10.94 13.45
C ILE A 229 -15.47 -12.40 13.34
N ILE A 230 -14.76 -12.75 12.26
CA ILE A 230 -14.20 -14.08 12.07
C ILE A 230 -13.19 -14.41 13.18
N LEU A 231 -12.34 -13.48 13.59
CA LEU A 231 -11.42 -13.69 14.70
C LEU A 231 -12.18 -14.01 16.01
N CYS A 232 -13.19 -13.23 16.37
CA CYS A 232 -14.01 -13.49 17.56
C CYS A 232 -14.69 -14.87 17.50
N LEU A 233 -15.24 -15.24 16.35
CA LEU A 233 -15.87 -16.56 16.14
C LEU A 233 -14.84 -17.70 16.22
N THR A 234 -13.61 -17.51 15.71
CA THR A 234 -12.56 -18.53 15.86
C THR A 234 -12.22 -18.75 17.33
N PHE A 235 -12.15 -17.69 18.13
CA PHE A 235 -11.91 -17.80 19.57
C PHE A 235 -13.06 -18.51 20.30
N TYR A 236 -14.30 -18.18 19.97
CA TYR A 236 -15.48 -18.92 20.45
C TYR A 236 -15.38 -20.42 20.15
N THR A 237 -15.07 -20.80 18.90
CA THR A 237 -14.94 -22.22 18.53
C THR A 237 -13.78 -22.91 19.24
N ALA A 238 -12.67 -22.21 19.45
CA ALA A 238 -11.50 -22.77 20.12
C ALA A 238 -11.74 -23.07 21.61
N ILE A 239 -12.69 -22.37 22.24
CA ILE A 239 -13.15 -22.62 23.62
C ILE A 239 -14.27 -23.69 23.62
N MET A 240 -15.30 -23.52 22.80
CA MET A 240 -16.49 -24.38 22.90
C MET A 240 -16.25 -25.80 22.38
N VAL A 241 -15.40 -26.01 21.38
CA VAL A 241 -15.17 -27.35 20.80
C VAL A 241 -14.54 -28.30 21.81
N PRO A 242 -13.39 -28.01 22.46
CA PRO A 242 -12.82 -28.88 23.48
C PRO A 242 -13.74 -29.05 24.69
N TYR A 243 -14.45 -27.98 25.09
CA TYR A 243 -15.43 -28.04 26.17
C TYR A 243 -16.57 -29.02 25.88
N ASN A 244 -17.13 -28.98 24.66
CA ASN A 244 -18.22 -29.87 24.25
C ASN A 244 -17.76 -31.32 24.05
N VAL A 245 -16.51 -31.52 23.60
CA VAL A 245 -15.92 -32.85 23.47
C VAL A 245 -15.66 -33.47 24.85
N ALA A 246 -15.09 -32.71 25.78
CA ALA A 246 -14.72 -33.21 27.11
C ALA A 246 -15.93 -33.34 28.05
N PHE A 247 -16.80 -32.34 28.13
CA PHE A 247 -17.88 -32.26 29.12
C PHE A 247 -19.27 -32.62 28.55
N LYS A 248 -19.33 -33.61 27.67
CA LYS A 248 -20.55 -34.03 26.94
C LYS A 248 -21.76 -34.22 27.88
N ASN A 249 -22.95 -33.78 27.46
CA ASN A 249 -24.22 -34.11 28.11
C ASN A 249 -25.27 -34.56 27.06
N LYS A 250 -26.34 -35.22 27.51
CA LYS A 250 -27.54 -35.58 26.72
C LYS A 250 -28.76 -34.84 27.28
N THR A 251 -28.82 -33.51 27.15
CA THR A 251 -29.86 -32.64 27.75
C THR A 251 -30.41 -31.59 26.77
N SER A 252 -31.58 -31.02 27.04
CA SER A 252 -32.25 -30.03 26.18
C SER A 252 -31.46 -28.73 25.93
N GLU A 253 -30.50 -28.37 26.79
CA GLU A 253 -29.55 -27.27 26.56
C GLU A 253 -28.66 -27.50 25.32
N ASP A 254 -28.48 -28.77 24.90
CA ASP A 254 -27.67 -29.13 23.75
C ASP A 254 -28.29 -28.64 22.43
N VAL A 255 -29.62 -28.51 22.37
CA VAL A 255 -30.32 -28.02 21.17
C VAL A 255 -30.02 -26.53 20.93
N SER A 256 -29.97 -25.73 21.99
CA SER A 256 -29.66 -24.29 21.88
C SER A 256 -28.21 -24.05 21.45
N LEU A 257 -27.27 -24.81 22.02
CA LEU A 257 -25.85 -24.75 21.63
C LEU A 257 -25.62 -25.24 20.21
N LEU A 258 -26.33 -26.29 19.77
CA LEU A 258 -26.29 -26.80 18.40
C LEU A 258 -26.75 -25.74 17.39
N VAL A 259 -27.80 -24.98 17.69
CA VAL A 259 -28.27 -23.88 16.83
C VAL A 259 -27.20 -22.80 16.70
N VAL A 260 -26.58 -22.41 17.82
CA VAL A 260 -25.49 -21.41 17.80
C VAL A 260 -24.30 -21.91 16.97
N ASP A 261 -23.85 -23.14 17.20
CA ASP A 261 -22.74 -23.74 16.46
C ASP A 261 -23.06 -23.85 14.95
N SER A 262 -24.31 -24.14 14.59
CA SER A 262 -24.77 -24.15 13.20
C SER A 262 -24.73 -22.76 12.55
N ILE A 263 -25.14 -21.71 13.27
CA ILE A 263 -25.04 -20.32 12.79
C ILE A 263 -23.57 -19.95 12.56
N VAL A 264 -22.69 -20.31 13.49
CA VAL A 264 -21.25 -20.06 13.38
C VAL A 264 -20.67 -20.76 12.15
N ASP A 265 -21.04 -22.02 11.89
CA ASP A 265 -20.60 -22.76 10.71
C ASP A 265 -21.07 -22.10 9.39
N VAL A 266 -22.29 -21.55 9.34
CA VAL A 266 -22.78 -20.76 8.19
C VAL A 266 -21.93 -19.51 7.96
N ILE A 267 -21.56 -18.78 9.02
CA ILE A 267 -20.71 -17.59 8.89
C ILE A 267 -19.32 -17.95 8.35
N PHE A 268 -18.74 -19.07 8.81
CA PHE A 268 -17.47 -19.56 8.25
C PHE A 268 -17.59 -20.00 6.80
N PHE A 269 -18.72 -20.57 6.39
CA PHE A 269 -18.97 -20.89 4.99
C PHE A 269 -19.02 -19.62 4.12
N ILE A 270 -19.71 -18.56 4.59
CA ILE A 270 -19.71 -17.25 3.94
C ILE A 270 -18.28 -16.70 3.84
N ASP A 271 -17.45 -16.86 4.87
CA ASP A 271 -16.04 -16.43 4.83
C ASP A 271 -15.24 -17.14 3.73
N ILE A 272 -15.45 -18.44 3.50
CA ILE A 272 -14.83 -19.17 2.40
C ILE A 272 -15.22 -18.55 1.06
N VAL A 273 -16.52 -18.25 0.87
CA VAL A 273 -17.01 -17.59 -0.35
C VAL A 273 -16.38 -16.21 -0.52
N LEU A 274 -16.29 -15.41 0.55
CA LEU A 274 -15.66 -14.09 0.49
C LEU A 274 -14.15 -14.16 0.20
N ASN A 275 -13.43 -15.17 0.71
CA ASN A 275 -12.02 -15.38 0.42
C ASN A 275 -11.77 -15.68 -1.07
N PHE A 276 -12.69 -16.37 -1.77
CA PHE A 276 -12.63 -16.55 -3.22
C PHE A 276 -12.82 -15.23 -4.02
N HIS A 277 -13.39 -14.20 -3.39
CA HIS A 277 -13.70 -12.91 -3.99
C HIS A 277 -12.84 -11.76 -3.44
N THR A 278 -11.84 -12.03 -2.60
CA THR A 278 -10.99 -10.99 -2.01
C THR A 278 -9.65 -10.89 -2.76
N THR A 279 -9.19 -9.67 -3.07
CA THR A 279 -7.86 -9.43 -3.66
C THR A 279 -6.73 -9.90 -2.72
N PHE A 280 -5.55 -10.18 -3.24
CA PHE A 280 -4.36 -10.43 -2.42
C PHE A 280 -3.15 -9.65 -2.95
N VAL A 281 -2.13 -9.49 -2.11
CA VAL A 281 -0.87 -8.82 -2.47
C VAL A 281 0.12 -9.88 -2.94
N GLY A 282 0.64 -9.74 -4.15
CA GLY A 282 1.64 -10.64 -4.73
C GLY A 282 3.04 -10.41 -4.16
N ALA A 283 3.99 -11.28 -4.52
CA ALA A 283 5.39 -11.16 -4.08
C ALA A 283 6.08 -9.87 -4.56
N GLY A 284 5.62 -9.29 -5.68
CA GLY A 284 6.10 -8.01 -6.21
C GLY A 284 5.49 -6.77 -5.53
N GLY A 285 4.58 -6.96 -4.57
CA GLY A 285 3.83 -5.87 -3.93
C GLY A 285 2.64 -5.37 -4.75
N GLU A 286 2.38 -5.92 -5.94
CA GLU A 286 1.18 -5.60 -6.70
C GLU A 286 -0.09 -6.21 -6.11
N VAL A 287 -1.20 -5.46 -6.21
CA VAL A 287 -2.52 -5.95 -5.82
C VAL A 287 -3.12 -6.73 -6.99
N VAL A 288 -3.28 -8.05 -6.81
CA VAL A 288 -3.87 -8.92 -7.83
C VAL A 288 -5.38 -8.90 -7.71
N SER A 289 -6.05 -8.50 -8.78
CA SER A 289 -7.52 -8.40 -8.88
C SER A 289 -8.15 -9.40 -9.85
N ASP A 290 -7.37 -10.24 -10.54
CA ASP A 290 -7.94 -11.25 -11.45
C ASP A 290 -8.62 -12.39 -10.66
N PRO A 291 -9.93 -12.63 -10.85
CA PRO A 291 -10.67 -13.68 -10.13
C PRO A 291 -10.16 -15.10 -10.41
N LYS A 292 -9.57 -15.39 -11.58
CA LYS A 292 -9.01 -16.73 -11.85
C LYS A 292 -7.76 -16.97 -11.01
N VAL A 293 -6.89 -15.96 -10.94
CA VAL A 293 -5.64 -16.03 -10.18
C VAL A 293 -5.92 -16.08 -8.67
N ILE A 294 -6.86 -15.25 -8.18
CA ILE A 294 -7.31 -15.27 -6.78
C ILE A 294 -7.80 -16.66 -6.37
N ARG A 295 -8.72 -17.23 -7.16
CA ARG A 295 -9.31 -18.54 -6.84
C ARG A 295 -8.27 -19.67 -6.89
N MET A 296 -7.39 -19.68 -7.89
CA MET A 296 -6.33 -20.70 -7.99
C MET A 296 -5.33 -20.61 -6.84
N ASN A 297 -4.94 -19.38 -6.45
CA ASN A 297 -4.05 -19.16 -5.33
C ASN A 297 -4.68 -19.64 -4.01
N TYR A 298 -5.97 -19.36 -3.80
CA TYR A 298 -6.69 -19.81 -2.61
C TYR A 298 -6.89 -21.34 -2.57
N LEU A 299 -7.22 -21.96 -3.71
CA LEU A 299 -7.35 -23.42 -3.84
C LEU A 299 -6.04 -24.15 -3.50
N LYS A 300 -4.90 -23.62 -3.95
CA LYS A 300 -3.58 -24.21 -3.72
C LYS A 300 -3.09 -24.07 -2.28
N SER A 301 -3.53 -23.03 -1.57
CA SER A 301 -2.99 -22.67 -0.26
C SER A 301 -3.88 -23.16 0.89
N TRP A 302 -4.94 -22.42 1.21
CA TRP A 302 -5.69 -22.57 2.46
C TRP A 302 -7.07 -23.19 2.31
N PHE A 303 -7.59 -23.32 1.08
CA PHE A 303 -8.95 -23.79 0.84
C PHE A 303 -9.25 -25.15 1.46
N ILE A 304 -8.34 -26.13 1.34
CA ILE A 304 -8.58 -27.49 1.84
C ILE A 304 -8.75 -27.49 3.37
N ILE A 305 -7.89 -26.72 4.07
CA ILE A 305 -7.93 -26.57 5.53
C ILE A 305 -9.23 -25.87 5.94
N ASP A 306 -9.55 -24.76 5.27
CA ASP A 306 -10.75 -23.97 5.55
C ASP A 306 -12.03 -24.80 5.31
N LEU A 307 -12.09 -25.59 4.23
CA LEU A 307 -13.21 -26.46 3.88
C LEU A 307 -13.41 -27.56 4.92
N LEU A 308 -12.37 -28.32 5.25
CA LEU A 308 -12.44 -29.38 6.27
C LEU A 308 -12.88 -28.82 7.62
N SER A 309 -12.39 -27.63 7.97
CA SER A 309 -12.75 -26.98 9.23
C SER A 309 -14.20 -26.51 9.30
N CYS A 310 -14.90 -26.37 8.17
CA CYS A 310 -16.24 -25.78 8.06
C CYS A 310 -17.37 -26.83 7.93
N LEU A 311 -17.04 -28.13 7.86
CA LEU A 311 -18.04 -29.17 7.68
C LEU A 311 -18.98 -29.28 8.91
N PRO A 312 -20.31 -29.32 8.71
CA PRO A 312 -21.29 -29.40 9.79
C PRO A 312 -21.42 -30.84 10.31
N TYR A 313 -20.40 -31.33 11.01
CA TYR A 313 -20.34 -32.70 11.54
C TYR A 313 -21.53 -33.06 12.45
N ASP A 314 -22.07 -32.09 13.18
CA ASP A 314 -23.22 -32.27 14.06
C ASP A 314 -24.51 -32.63 13.31
N VAL A 315 -24.69 -32.07 12.12
CA VAL A 315 -25.86 -32.31 11.26
C VAL A 315 -25.78 -33.72 10.69
N PHE A 316 -24.60 -34.16 10.25
CA PHE A 316 -24.41 -35.53 9.77
C PHE A 316 -24.70 -36.56 10.86
N ASN A 317 -24.26 -36.31 12.10
CA ASN A 317 -24.54 -37.17 13.24
C ASN A 317 -26.02 -37.18 13.68
N ALA A 318 -26.80 -36.15 13.33
CA ALA A 318 -28.24 -36.11 13.63
C ALA A 318 -29.10 -36.89 12.61
N PHE A 319 -28.57 -37.16 11.41
CA PHE A 319 -29.26 -37.91 10.36
C PHE A 319 -28.92 -39.40 10.32
N ASP A 320 -27.82 -39.82 10.93
CA ASP A 320 -27.39 -41.23 10.96
C ASP A 320 -27.95 -41.90 12.23
N HIS A 321 -29.03 -42.67 12.07
CA HIS A 321 -29.82 -43.18 13.18
C HIS A 321 -29.37 -44.53 13.75
N ASP A 322 -28.38 -45.22 13.16
CA ASP A 322 -28.31 -46.70 13.30
C ASP A 322 -26.99 -47.36 13.77
N GLU A 323 -25.90 -46.68 14.11
CA GLU A 323 -24.73 -47.38 14.72
C GLU A 323 -24.00 -46.58 15.82
N ASP A 324 -24.11 -47.03 17.08
CA ASP A 324 -23.49 -46.42 18.28
C ASP A 324 -21.96 -46.25 18.17
N GLY A 325 -21.29 -47.04 17.34
CA GLY A 325 -19.84 -46.94 17.10
C GLY A 325 -19.43 -45.79 16.19
N ILE A 326 -20.24 -45.50 15.17
CA ILE A 326 -19.94 -44.48 14.14
C ILE A 326 -20.20 -43.07 14.68
N GLY A 327 -21.23 -42.89 15.51
CA GLY A 327 -21.54 -41.59 16.13
C GLY A 327 -20.45 -41.07 17.08
N SER A 328 -19.69 -41.96 17.74
CA SER A 328 -18.54 -41.58 18.57
C SER A 328 -17.38 -41.01 17.73
N LEU A 329 -17.11 -41.60 16.55
CA LEU A 329 -16.09 -41.14 15.62
C LEU A 329 -16.45 -39.78 15.00
N PHE A 330 -17.72 -39.57 14.61
CA PHE A 330 -18.19 -38.27 14.13
C PHE A 330 -18.12 -37.19 15.22
N SER A 331 -18.35 -37.56 16.49
CA SER A 331 -18.16 -36.66 17.62
C SER A 331 -16.68 -36.27 17.84
N ALA A 332 -15.72 -37.14 17.52
CA ALA A 332 -14.30 -36.85 17.60
C ALA A 332 -13.81 -35.97 16.43
N LEU A 333 -14.44 -36.07 15.25
CA LEU A 333 -14.13 -35.21 14.09
C LEU A 333 -14.42 -33.72 14.35
N LYS A 334 -15.17 -33.37 15.40
CA LYS A 334 -15.34 -31.98 15.84
C LYS A 334 -14.01 -31.26 16.13
N VAL A 335 -12.98 -32.00 16.54
CA VAL A 335 -11.63 -31.46 16.80
C VAL A 335 -11.01 -30.82 15.55
N VAL A 336 -11.42 -31.26 14.34
CA VAL A 336 -11.01 -30.64 13.06
C VAL A 336 -11.41 -29.16 12.97
N ARG A 337 -12.44 -28.72 13.71
CA ARG A 337 -12.81 -27.30 13.82
C ARG A 337 -11.70 -26.43 14.43
N LEU A 338 -10.76 -26.99 15.20
CA LEU A 338 -9.61 -26.24 15.73
C LEU A 338 -8.65 -25.77 14.63
N LEU A 339 -8.67 -26.39 13.45
CA LEU A 339 -7.91 -25.92 12.28
C LEU A 339 -8.29 -24.48 11.87
N ARG A 340 -9.46 -23.97 12.29
CA ARG A 340 -9.87 -22.57 12.11
C ARG A 340 -8.89 -21.58 12.74
N LEU A 341 -8.09 -21.98 13.73
CA LEU A 341 -7.03 -21.14 14.29
C LEU A 341 -5.93 -20.79 13.27
N GLY A 342 -5.76 -21.59 12.21
CA GLY A 342 -4.89 -21.26 11.09
C GLY A 342 -5.25 -19.92 10.42
N ARG A 343 -6.51 -19.46 10.54
CA ARG A 343 -6.94 -18.13 10.06
C ARG A 343 -6.30 -16.98 10.83
N VAL A 344 -5.98 -17.17 12.11
CA VAL A 344 -5.29 -16.16 12.95
C VAL A 344 -3.85 -16.00 12.47
N VAL A 345 -3.18 -17.10 12.15
CA VAL A 345 -1.80 -17.10 11.63
C VAL A 345 -1.70 -16.26 10.35
N ARG A 346 -2.69 -16.35 9.45
CA ARG A 346 -2.75 -15.54 8.21
C ARG A 346 -2.82 -14.03 8.46
N LYS A 347 -3.31 -13.61 9.62
CA LYS A 347 -3.48 -12.20 10.00
C LYS A 347 -2.44 -11.74 11.02
N LEU A 348 -1.55 -12.64 11.45
CA LEU A 348 -0.57 -12.37 12.49
C LEU A 348 0.33 -11.20 12.08
N ASP A 349 0.76 -11.12 10.82
CA ASP A 349 1.60 -10.01 10.31
C ASP A 349 0.98 -8.63 10.56
N ARG A 350 -0.34 -8.49 10.37
CA ARG A 350 -1.06 -7.23 10.64
C ARG A 350 -1.12 -6.91 12.14
N TYR A 351 -1.22 -7.93 12.99
CA TYR A 351 -1.25 -7.75 14.45
C TYR A 351 0.14 -7.52 15.04
N LEU A 352 1.21 -8.03 14.39
CA LEU A 352 2.60 -7.83 14.80
C LEU A 352 3.06 -6.38 14.70
N GLU A 353 2.41 -5.56 13.88
CA GLU A 353 2.68 -4.11 13.80
C GLU A 353 2.33 -3.38 15.11
N TYR A 354 1.35 -3.88 15.87
CA TYR A 354 0.85 -3.24 17.09
C TYR A 354 1.27 -4.04 18.32
N GLY A 355 2.34 -3.62 19.01
CA GLY A 355 2.90 -4.34 20.16
C GLY A 355 1.88 -4.68 21.27
N ALA A 356 0.95 -3.76 21.59
CA ALA A 356 -0.11 -4.01 22.58
C ALA A 356 -1.14 -5.07 22.11
N ALA A 357 -1.48 -5.09 20.82
CA ALA A 357 -2.39 -6.08 20.26
C ALA A 357 -1.77 -7.49 20.31
N MET A 358 -0.46 -7.58 20.05
CA MET A 358 0.29 -8.83 20.18
C MET A 358 0.28 -9.38 21.62
N LEU A 359 0.41 -8.52 22.64
CA LEU A 359 0.30 -8.94 24.04
C LEU A 359 -1.09 -9.50 24.36
N ILE A 360 -2.15 -8.80 23.95
CA ILE A 360 -3.52 -9.26 24.15
C ILE A 360 -3.73 -10.63 23.47
N LEU A 361 -3.25 -10.78 22.22
CA LEU A 361 -3.34 -12.04 21.50
C LEU A 361 -2.60 -13.17 22.22
N LEU A 362 -1.40 -12.90 22.75
CA LEU A 362 -0.61 -13.88 23.49
C LEU A 362 -1.26 -14.27 24.83
N LEU A 363 -1.86 -13.31 25.56
CA LEU A 363 -2.63 -13.58 26.78
C LEU A 363 -3.88 -14.40 26.49
N CYS A 364 -4.62 -14.09 25.41
CA CYS A 364 -5.74 -14.90 24.95
C CYS A 364 -5.30 -16.33 24.59
N PHE A 365 -4.15 -16.48 23.92
CA PHE A 365 -3.58 -17.79 23.60
C PHE A 365 -3.17 -18.57 24.86
N TYR A 366 -2.57 -17.90 25.86
CA TYR A 366 -2.25 -18.51 27.15
C TYR A 366 -3.49 -19.06 27.86
N MET A 367 -4.56 -18.26 27.92
CA MET A 367 -5.84 -18.69 28.50
C MET A 367 -6.48 -19.84 27.71
N LEU A 368 -6.34 -19.83 26.38
CA LEU A 368 -6.83 -20.90 25.52
C LEU A 368 -6.09 -22.23 25.77
N VAL A 369 -4.76 -22.19 25.90
CA VAL A 369 -3.97 -23.38 26.24
C VAL A 369 -4.34 -23.89 27.63
N ALA A 370 -4.52 -23.00 28.61
CA ALA A 370 -4.98 -23.38 29.95
C ALA A 370 -6.34 -24.09 29.92
N HIS A 371 -7.26 -23.60 29.10
CA HIS A 371 -8.56 -24.20 28.86
C HIS A 371 -8.45 -25.59 28.19
N TRP A 372 -7.62 -25.74 27.17
CA TRP A 372 -7.40 -27.04 26.51
C TRP A 372 -6.81 -28.08 27.45
N LEU A 373 -5.78 -27.70 28.20
CA LEU A 373 -5.18 -28.55 29.22
C LEU A 373 -6.18 -28.91 30.31
N ALA A 374 -7.10 -28.01 30.67
CA ALA A 374 -8.17 -28.30 31.64
C ALA A 374 -9.19 -29.32 31.10
N CYS A 375 -9.54 -29.22 29.81
CA CYS A 375 -10.42 -30.20 29.17
C CYS A 375 -9.75 -31.59 29.09
N ILE A 376 -8.45 -31.64 28.79
CA ILE A 376 -7.68 -32.90 28.79
C ILE A 376 -7.57 -33.45 30.22
N TRP A 377 -7.29 -32.60 31.21
CA TRP A 377 -7.24 -32.98 32.63
C TRP A 377 -8.56 -33.60 33.12
N TYR A 378 -9.69 -33.00 32.72
CA TYR A 378 -11.01 -33.57 32.96
C TYR A 378 -11.21 -34.92 32.27
N SER A 379 -10.84 -35.04 31.00
CA SER A 379 -10.96 -36.30 30.26
C SER A 379 -10.16 -37.44 30.90
N ILE A 380 -8.97 -37.15 31.43
CA ILE A 380 -8.14 -38.13 32.15
C ILE A 380 -8.83 -38.56 33.44
N GLY A 381 -9.29 -37.60 34.26
CA GLY A 381 -10.00 -37.91 35.51
C GLY A 381 -11.30 -38.68 35.29
N ARG A 382 -12.02 -38.39 34.19
CA ARG A 382 -13.23 -39.12 33.82
C ARG A 382 -12.92 -40.54 33.37
N SER A 383 -11.90 -40.73 32.54
CA SER A 383 -11.42 -42.05 32.12
C SER A 383 -10.97 -42.91 33.30
N ASP A 384 -10.22 -42.33 34.25
CA ASP A 384 -9.80 -43.03 35.46
C ASP A 384 -11.01 -43.42 36.35
N ALA A 385 -12.02 -42.54 36.47
CA ALA A 385 -13.25 -42.82 37.19
C ALA A 385 -14.09 -43.95 36.54
N ASP A 386 -14.22 -43.94 35.20
CA ASP A 386 -14.92 -44.99 34.43
C ASP A 386 -14.20 -46.35 34.52
N ASN A 387 -12.86 -46.35 34.66
CA ASN A 387 -12.06 -47.56 34.90
C ASN A 387 -12.08 -48.06 36.36
N GLY A 388 -12.84 -47.40 37.25
CA GLY A 388 -12.99 -47.83 38.65
C GLY A 388 -11.93 -47.29 39.62
N VAL A 389 -11.13 -46.29 39.23
CA VAL A 389 -10.06 -45.73 40.08
C VAL A 389 -10.64 -44.74 41.11
N GLN A 390 -10.70 -45.16 42.38
CA GLN A 390 -11.35 -44.40 43.47
C GLN A 390 -10.43 -43.40 44.21
N TYR A 391 -9.26 -43.09 43.66
CA TYR A 391 -8.31 -42.13 44.28
C TYR A 391 -7.85 -41.01 43.33
N SER A 392 -8.40 -40.96 42.10
CA SER A 392 -8.16 -39.89 41.13
C SER A 392 -8.58 -38.52 41.69
N TRP A 393 -8.02 -37.44 41.13
CA TRP A 393 -8.35 -36.07 41.50
C TRP A 393 -9.86 -35.78 41.46
N LEU A 394 -10.58 -36.37 40.49
CA LEU A 394 -12.01 -36.17 40.30
C LEU A 394 -12.82 -36.82 41.44
N TRP A 395 -12.36 -37.97 41.92
CA TRP A 395 -12.96 -38.66 43.07
C TRP A 395 -12.73 -37.90 44.37
N LYS A 396 -11.50 -37.39 44.59
CA LYS A 396 -11.20 -36.53 45.75
C LYS A 396 -12.07 -35.27 45.75
N LEU A 397 -12.26 -34.64 44.58
CA LEU A 397 -13.15 -33.48 44.44
C LEU A 397 -14.59 -33.80 44.84
N ALA A 398 -15.11 -34.94 44.38
CA ALA A 398 -16.47 -35.39 44.71
C ALA A 398 -16.67 -35.56 46.23
N ASN A 399 -15.64 -36.08 46.92
CA ASN A 399 -15.67 -36.22 48.38
C ASN A 399 -15.62 -34.88 49.11
N VAL A 400 -14.77 -33.94 48.65
CA VAL A 400 -14.69 -32.58 49.22
C VAL A 400 -16.00 -31.81 49.02
N THR A 401 -16.66 -31.99 47.89
CA THR A 401 -17.91 -31.28 47.53
C THR A 401 -19.17 -31.95 48.10
N GLN A 402 -19.04 -33.03 48.87
CA GLN A 402 -20.15 -33.81 49.45
C GLN A 402 -21.14 -34.37 48.40
N SER A 403 -20.66 -34.61 47.18
CA SER A 403 -21.43 -35.22 46.08
C SER A 403 -20.69 -36.44 45.53
N PRO A 404 -20.61 -37.54 46.29
CA PRO A 404 -19.82 -38.70 45.93
C PRO A 404 -20.38 -39.42 44.70
N TYR A 405 -19.48 -40.03 43.92
CA TYR A 405 -19.84 -40.94 42.84
C TYR A 405 -20.29 -42.30 43.40
N SER A 406 -21.22 -42.94 42.70
CA SER A 406 -21.71 -44.28 43.00
C SER A 406 -21.63 -45.15 41.74
N TYR A 407 -21.13 -46.38 41.89
CA TYR A 407 -21.08 -47.35 40.79
C TYR A 407 -22.37 -48.17 40.80
N LEU A 408 -23.19 -48.04 39.74
CA LEU A 408 -24.37 -48.87 39.54
C LEU A 408 -24.03 -50.02 38.60
N TRP A 409 -24.29 -51.25 39.05
CA TRP A 409 -24.15 -52.44 38.21
C TRP A 409 -25.52 -52.82 37.65
N THR A 410 -25.72 -52.59 36.35
CA THR A 410 -26.90 -53.08 35.63
C THR A 410 -26.65 -54.46 35.03
N ASN A 411 -27.62 -55.37 35.11
CA ASN A 411 -27.52 -56.75 34.61
C ASN A 411 -27.25 -56.88 33.09
N ALA A 412 -27.26 -55.77 32.35
CA ALA A 412 -27.08 -55.70 30.89
C ALA A 412 -25.69 -55.19 30.45
N SER A 413 -24.85 -54.68 31.35
CA SER A 413 -23.54 -54.11 31.02
C SER A 413 -22.40 -54.81 31.77
N THR A 414 -21.31 -55.13 31.06
CA THR A 414 -20.08 -55.70 31.63
C THR A 414 -19.23 -54.68 32.40
N ALA A 415 -19.58 -53.40 32.36
CA ALA A 415 -18.91 -52.31 33.08
C ALA A 415 -19.90 -51.57 34.00
N PRO A 416 -19.44 -51.09 35.17
CA PRO A 416 -20.28 -50.31 36.08
C PRO A 416 -20.57 -48.92 35.50
N GLU A 417 -21.83 -48.49 35.58
CA GLU A 417 -22.21 -47.13 35.19
C GLU A 417 -21.92 -46.18 36.34
N LEU A 418 -21.18 -45.10 36.06
CA LEU A 418 -20.84 -44.07 37.06
C LEU A 418 -22.02 -43.10 37.22
N VAL A 419 -22.71 -43.17 38.35
CA VAL A 419 -23.90 -42.37 38.68
C VAL A 419 -23.61 -41.41 39.85
N ALA A 420 -24.28 -40.24 39.86
CA ALA A 420 -24.02 -39.12 40.77
C ALA A 420 -22.67 -38.40 40.51
N GLY A 421 -22.36 -37.34 41.27
CA GLY A 421 -21.12 -36.56 41.11
C GLY A 421 -21.30 -35.04 41.29
N PRO A 422 -20.18 -34.29 41.35
CA PRO A 422 -20.19 -32.82 41.43
C PRO A 422 -20.75 -32.17 40.16
N SER A 423 -21.24 -30.93 40.30
CA SER A 423 -21.80 -30.19 39.18
C SER A 423 -20.76 -29.96 38.07
N ARG A 424 -21.19 -29.93 36.79
CA ARG A 424 -20.32 -29.66 35.63
C ARG A 424 -19.55 -28.35 35.76
N ARG A 425 -20.21 -27.31 36.26
CA ARG A 425 -19.58 -26.00 36.51
C ARG A 425 -18.44 -26.15 37.51
N THR A 426 -18.67 -26.88 38.60
CA THR A 426 -17.64 -27.15 39.62
C THR A 426 -16.48 -27.95 39.04
N MET A 427 -16.74 -29.02 38.28
CA MET A 427 -15.69 -29.83 37.67
C MET A 427 -14.83 -29.03 36.69
N TYR A 428 -15.45 -28.22 35.83
CA TYR A 428 -14.74 -27.36 34.88
C TYR A 428 -13.91 -26.28 35.58
N VAL A 429 -14.50 -25.55 36.55
CA VAL A 429 -13.80 -24.48 37.27
C VAL A 429 -12.62 -25.04 38.06
N THR A 430 -12.78 -26.21 38.71
CA THR A 430 -11.69 -26.86 39.43
C THR A 430 -10.59 -27.36 38.50
N ALA A 431 -10.94 -27.91 37.33
CA ALA A 431 -9.95 -28.32 36.33
C ALA A 431 -9.15 -27.12 35.80
N LEU A 432 -9.83 -26.03 35.46
CA LEU A 432 -9.20 -24.79 35.00
C LEU A 432 -8.35 -24.14 36.09
N TYR A 433 -8.81 -24.16 37.34
CA TYR A 433 -8.04 -23.70 38.49
C TYR A 433 -6.73 -24.50 38.62
N PHE A 434 -6.78 -25.83 38.55
CA PHE A 434 -5.58 -26.67 38.61
C PHE A 434 -4.60 -26.33 37.49
N THR A 435 -5.06 -26.27 36.23
CA THR A 435 -4.18 -25.97 35.10
C THR A 435 -3.61 -24.56 35.18
N MET A 436 -4.38 -23.56 35.60
CA MET A 436 -3.87 -22.21 35.82
C MET A 436 -2.82 -22.15 36.94
N THR A 437 -3.00 -22.89 38.03
CA THR A 437 -2.01 -22.92 39.13
C THR A 437 -0.71 -23.61 38.73
N CYS A 438 -0.78 -24.60 37.84
CA CYS A 438 0.38 -25.24 37.23
C CYS A 438 1.06 -24.30 36.22
N MET A 439 0.28 -23.67 35.35
CA MET A 439 0.78 -22.76 34.31
C MET A 439 1.38 -21.45 34.83
N THR A 440 0.95 -21.01 36.01
CA THR A 440 1.51 -19.84 36.70
C THR A 440 2.63 -20.23 37.68
N SER A 441 3.02 -21.50 37.74
CA SER A 441 4.02 -22.05 38.67
C SER A 441 3.73 -21.85 40.17
N VAL A 442 2.47 -21.58 40.54
CA VAL A 442 2.07 -21.37 41.95
C VAL A 442 1.90 -22.68 42.70
N GLY A 443 1.17 -23.64 42.11
CA GLY A 443 1.04 -25.00 42.66
C GLY A 443 0.48 -25.11 44.08
N PHE A 444 -0.72 -24.57 44.36
CA PHE A 444 -1.32 -24.57 45.71
C PHE A 444 -1.52 -25.97 46.35
N GLY A 445 -1.62 -27.04 45.57
CA GLY A 445 -1.74 -28.42 46.08
C GLY A 445 -3.15 -28.87 46.51
N ASN A 446 -4.17 -28.01 46.40
CA ASN A 446 -5.57 -28.38 46.70
C ASN A 446 -6.13 -29.44 45.73
N VAL A 447 -5.64 -29.42 44.49
CA VAL A 447 -5.86 -30.45 43.46
C VAL A 447 -4.47 -30.89 43.02
N ALA A 448 -4.23 -32.19 43.03
CA ALA A 448 -2.93 -32.77 42.70
C ALA A 448 -3.12 -34.08 41.91
N ALA A 449 -2.07 -34.43 41.16
CA ALA A 449 -2.00 -35.68 40.42
C ALA A 449 -1.64 -36.85 41.34
N GLU A 450 -2.47 -37.88 41.34
CA GLU A 450 -2.33 -39.07 42.18
C GLU A 450 -2.03 -40.31 41.34
N THR A 451 -2.72 -40.46 40.21
CA THR A 451 -2.50 -41.59 39.28
C THR A 451 -1.25 -41.36 38.43
N ASP A 452 -0.65 -42.45 37.91
CA ASP A 452 0.55 -42.33 37.08
C ASP A 452 0.26 -41.59 35.76
N ASN A 453 -0.94 -41.78 35.20
CA ASN A 453 -1.42 -41.04 34.03
C ASN A 453 -1.54 -39.54 34.32
N GLU A 454 -2.14 -39.17 35.46
CA GLU A 454 -2.25 -37.79 35.92
C GLU A 454 -0.87 -37.14 36.14
N LYS A 455 0.09 -37.88 36.70
CA LYS A 455 1.46 -37.39 36.95
C LYS A 455 2.23 -37.15 35.65
N ILE A 456 2.18 -38.11 34.71
CA ILE A 456 2.83 -37.96 33.39
C ILE A 456 2.27 -36.73 32.67
N PHE A 457 0.94 -36.58 32.67
CA PHE A 457 0.31 -35.40 32.06
C PHE A 457 0.71 -34.10 32.76
N THR A 458 0.78 -34.08 34.10
CA THR A 458 1.22 -32.90 34.86
C THR A 458 2.67 -32.53 34.54
N ILE A 459 3.58 -33.50 34.38
CA ILE A 459 4.97 -33.24 33.96
C ILE A 459 5.00 -32.59 32.56
N CYS A 460 4.25 -33.13 31.60
CA CYS A 460 4.14 -32.53 30.27
C CYS A 460 3.55 -31.11 30.33
N MET A 461 2.52 -30.92 31.15
CA MET A 461 1.88 -29.62 31.37
C MET A 461 2.87 -28.59 31.92
N MET A 462 3.68 -28.97 32.91
CA MET A 462 4.70 -28.10 33.53
C MET A 462 5.76 -27.63 32.52
N ILE A 463 6.19 -28.50 31.60
CA ILE A 463 7.15 -28.14 30.55
C ILE A 463 6.55 -27.11 29.59
N ILE A 464 5.32 -27.34 29.12
CA ILE A 464 4.60 -26.41 28.23
C ILE A 464 4.35 -25.07 28.93
N ALA A 465 3.92 -25.12 30.19
CA ALA A 465 3.71 -23.97 31.05
C ALA A 465 4.96 -23.10 31.18
N ALA A 466 6.11 -23.71 31.50
CA ALA A 466 7.36 -22.98 31.68
C ALA A 466 7.77 -22.23 30.41
N LEU A 467 7.63 -22.86 29.23
CA LEU A 467 7.93 -22.22 27.95
C LEU A 467 6.99 -21.06 27.64
N LEU A 468 5.67 -21.24 27.81
CA LEU A 468 4.68 -20.19 27.57
C LEU A 468 4.80 -19.02 28.54
N TYR A 469 5.09 -19.30 29.81
CA TYR A 469 5.30 -18.25 30.80
C TYR A 469 6.54 -17.43 30.46
N ALA A 470 7.65 -18.07 30.08
CA ALA A 470 8.87 -17.38 29.66
C ALA A 470 8.64 -16.49 28.42
N THR A 471 7.87 -16.93 27.43
CA THR A 471 7.58 -16.11 26.24
C THR A 471 6.72 -14.89 26.57
N ILE A 472 5.70 -15.03 27.44
CA ILE A 472 4.88 -13.90 27.90
C ILE A 472 5.74 -12.86 28.61
N PHE A 473 6.57 -13.27 29.57
CA PHE A 473 7.47 -12.34 30.26
C PHE A 473 8.48 -11.68 29.31
N GLY A 474 9.00 -12.43 28.34
CA GLY A 474 9.84 -11.90 27.28
C GLY A 474 9.14 -10.78 26.48
N HIS A 475 7.90 -11.03 26.03
CA HIS A 475 7.12 -10.04 25.28
C HIS A 475 6.71 -8.82 26.12
N VAL A 476 6.31 -9.02 27.38
CA VAL A 476 6.02 -7.89 28.28
C VAL A 476 7.27 -7.02 28.45
N THR A 477 8.45 -7.63 28.62
CA THR A 477 9.72 -6.91 28.73
C THR A 477 10.03 -6.11 27.46
N THR A 478 9.86 -6.69 26.27
CA THR A 478 10.13 -5.98 25.02
C THR A 478 9.16 -4.82 24.78
N ILE A 479 7.88 -4.96 25.14
CA ILE A 479 6.89 -3.87 25.04
C ILE A 479 7.25 -2.72 25.99
N ILE A 480 7.60 -3.03 27.25
CA ILE A 480 8.04 -2.01 28.21
C ILE A 480 9.27 -1.28 27.67
N GLN A 481 10.28 -2.01 27.18
CA GLN A 481 11.47 -1.43 26.58
C GLN A 481 11.15 -0.52 25.38
N GLN A 482 10.27 -0.96 24.47
CA GLN A 482 9.81 -0.15 23.33
C GLN A 482 9.07 1.11 23.77
N MET A 483 8.16 1.01 24.74
CA MET A 483 7.41 2.15 25.28
C MET A 483 8.34 3.18 25.94
N THR A 484 9.35 2.72 26.66
CA THR A 484 10.34 3.60 27.31
C THR A 484 11.46 4.06 26.38
N SER A 485 11.54 3.53 25.14
CA SER A 485 12.71 3.75 24.28
C SER A 485 12.96 5.22 23.92
N ALA A 486 11.91 6.01 23.69
CA ALA A 486 12.02 7.43 23.39
C ALA A 486 12.53 8.22 24.60
N THR A 487 11.97 7.94 25.78
CA THR A 487 12.37 8.56 27.06
C THR A 487 13.79 8.16 27.46
N ALA A 488 14.18 6.90 27.21
CA ALA A 488 15.53 6.41 27.47
C ALA A 488 16.55 7.15 26.60
N LYS A 489 16.28 7.31 25.29
CA LYS A 489 17.14 8.09 24.38
C LYS A 489 17.26 9.56 24.80
N TYR A 490 16.16 10.17 25.25
CA TYR A 490 16.18 11.53 25.79
C TYR A 490 17.11 11.66 26.99
N HIS A 491 16.97 10.78 27.98
CA HIS A 491 17.81 10.81 29.17
C HIS A 491 19.27 10.49 28.86
N ASP A 492 19.54 9.56 27.96
CA ASP A 492 20.89 9.24 27.49
C ASP A 492 21.56 10.46 26.84
N MET A 493 20.87 11.13 25.91
CA MET A 493 21.33 12.38 25.31
C MET A 493 21.61 13.47 26.37
N LEU A 494 20.68 13.72 27.29
CA LEU A 494 20.87 14.72 28.36
C LEU A 494 22.03 14.40 29.27
N ASN A 495 22.24 13.13 29.61
CA ASN A 495 23.35 12.69 30.44
C ASN A 495 24.68 12.90 29.71
N ASN A 496 24.76 12.55 28.42
CA ASN A 496 25.94 12.77 27.59
C ASN A 496 26.28 14.28 27.49
N VAL A 497 25.29 15.16 27.30
CA VAL A 497 25.52 16.61 27.30
C VAL A 497 26.01 17.07 28.67
N ARG A 498 25.38 16.64 29.77
CA ARG A 498 25.79 17.02 31.12
C ARG A 498 27.22 16.57 31.44
N GLU A 499 27.57 15.35 31.05
CA GLU A 499 28.92 14.80 31.22
C GLU A 499 29.93 15.58 30.38
N PHE A 500 29.61 15.92 29.13
CA PHE A 500 30.45 16.77 28.29
C PHE A 500 30.74 18.13 28.92
N MET A 501 29.70 18.79 29.46
CA MET A 501 29.85 20.09 30.13
C MET A 501 30.73 19.98 31.38
N LYS A 502 30.57 18.91 32.15
CA LYS A 502 31.38 18.65 33.35
C LYS A 502 32.83 18.35 32.99
N LEU A 503 33.07 17.55 31.96
CA LEU A 503 34.39 17.15 31.50
C LEU A 503 35.24 18.34 31.03
N HIS A 504 34.60 19.32 30.37
CA HIS A 504 35.27 20.51 29.84
C HIS A 504 35.18 21.72 30.78
N GLU A 505 34.71 21.52 32.03
CA GLU A 505 34.60 22.58 33.05
C GLU A 505 33.85 23.84 32.56
N VAL A 506 32.79 23.65 31.77
CA VAL A 506 32.02 24.74 31.18
C VAL A 506 31.36 25.59 32.29
N PRO A 507 31.43 26.94 32.23
CA PRO A 507 30.84 27.80 33.23
C PRO A 507 29.35 27.50 33.47
N LYS A 508 28.93 27.53 34.74
CA LYS A 508 27.58 27.11 35.16
C LYS A 508 26.47 27.82 34.40
N ALA A 509 26.60 29.12 34.16
CA ALA A 509 25.62 29.92 33.41
C ALA A 509 25.45 29.45 31.94
N LEU A 510 26.56 29.11 31.27
CA LEU A 510 26.50 28.57 29.90
C LEU A 510 25.96 27.14 29.89
N SER A 511 26.35 26.33 30.87
CA SER A 511 25.86 24.95 31.01
C SER A 511 24.35 24.89 31.22
N GLU A 512 23.80 25.74 32.11
CA GLU A 512 22.34 25.86 32.32
C GLU A 512 21.62 26.27 31.02
N ARG A 513 22.15 27.27 30.31
CA ARG A 513 21.58 27.71 29.03
C ARG A 513 21.60 26.62 27.95
N VAL A 514 22.68 25.85 27.83
CA VAL A 514 22.74 24.73 26.87
C VAL A 514 21.77 23.62 27.26
N MET A 515 21.63 23.32 28.55
CA MET A 515 20.66 22.33 29.03
C MET A 515 19.22 22.75 28.72
N ASP A 516 18.86 24.01 28.97
CA ASP A 516 17.53 24.54 28.65
C ASP A 516 17.25 24.52 27.14
N TYR A 517 18.24 24.81 26.31
CA TYR A 517 18.15 24.67 24.85
C TYR A 517 17.88 23.23 24.43
N VAL A 518 18.63 22.25 24.95
CA VAL A 518 18.46 20.83 24.60
C VAL A 518 17.09 20.31 25.06
N VAL A 519 16.63 20.69 26.26
CA VAL A 519 15.32 20.31 26.79
C VAL A 519 14.18 20.90 25.96
N SER A 520 14.24 22.20 25.63
CA SER A 520 13.22 22.87 24.82
C SER A 520 13.18 22.34 23.38
N THR A 521 14.34 22.13 22.77
CA THR A 521 14.45 21.55 21.42
C THR A 521 13.82 20.16 21.37
N TRP A 522 14.09 19.31 22.37
CA TRP A 522 13.47 17.99 22.45
C TRP A 522 11.95 18.05 22.63
N ALA A 523 11.45 18.97 23.47
CA ALA A 523 10.01 19.12 23.70
C ALA A 523 9.25 19.47 22.40
N MET A 524 9.89 20.19 21.49
CA MET A 524 9.31 20.61 20.21
C MET A 524 9.50 19.57 19.11
N THR A 525 10.71 19.04 18.91
CA THR A 525 11.00 18.06 17.85
C THR A 525 10.56 16.64 18.22
N LYS A 526 10.28 16.38 19.49
CA LYS A 526 10.01 15.04 20.07
C LYS A 526 11.13 14.04 19.77
N GLY A 527 12.36 14.52 19.59
CA GLY A 527 13.52 13.68 19.27
C GLY A 527 13.59 13.19 17.83
N LEU A 528 12.83 13.81 16.91
CA LEU A 528 12.88 13.50 15.49
C LEU A 528 14.01 14.27 14.81
N ASP A 529 14.91 13.53 14.16
CA ASP A 529 15.90 14.08 13.25
C ASP A 529 15.25 14.34 11.89
N THR A 530 15.00 15.63 11.59
CA THR A 530 14.31 16.06 10.37
C THR A 530 15.07 15.66 9.12
N ASP A 531 16.40 15.78 9.10
CA ASP A 531 17.21 15.50 7.91
C ASP A 531 17.22 14.01 7.60
N LYS A 532 17.31 13.18 8.64
CA LYS A 532 17.24 11.72 8.49
C LYS A 532 15.88 11.28 7.95
N VAL A 533 14.78 11.86 8.45
CA VAL A 533 13.43 11.55 7.96
C VAL A 533 13.27 11.95 6.50
N LEU A 534 13.72 13.16 6.14
CA LEU A 534 13.66 13.64 4.76
C LEU A 534 14.49 12.79 3.80
N ASN A 535 15.56 12.15 4.26
CA ASN A 535 16.39 11.26 3.45
C ASN A 535 15.75 9.88 3.17
N TYR A 536 14.68 9.50 3.88
CA TYR A 536 13.87 8.32 3.50
C TYR A 536 12.99 8.58 2.29
N CYS A 537 12.70 9.86 1.99
CA CYS A 537 11.83 10.24 0.88
C CYS A 537 12.63 10.41 -0.43
N PRO A 538 12.05 10.04 -1.59
CA PRO A 538 12.67 10.35 -2.89
C PRO A 538 12.74 11.87 -3.11
N LYS A 539 13.64 12.31 -3.99
CA LYS A 539 13.92 13.74 -4.28
C LYS A 539 12.66 14.59 -4.48
N ASP A 540 11.69 14.07 -5.23
CA ASP A 540 10.45 14.78 -5.56
C ASP A 540 9.56 15.02 -4.32
N MET A 541 9.32 13.96 -3.52
CA MET A 541 8.57 14.08 -2.27
C MET A 541 9.29 14.90 -1.23
N LYS A 542 10.62 14.77 -1.15
CA LYS A 542 11.45 15.58 -0.24
C LYS A 542 11.28 17.07 -0.54
N ALA A 543 11.36 17.46 -1.82
CA ALA A 543 11.15 18.85 -2.23
C ALA A 543 9.74 19.34 -1.89
N ASP A 544 8.70 18.53 -2.11
CA ASP A 544 7.32 18.91 -1.76
C ASP A 544 7.12 19.12 -0.26
N ILE A 545 7.71 18.24 0.57
CA ILE A 545 7.70 18.37 2.03
C ILE A 545 8.41 19.66 2.44
N CYS A 546 9.61 19.92 1.88
CA CYS A 546 10.34 21.15 2.16
C CYS A 546 9.58 22.41 1.75
N VAL A 547 8.87 22.40 0.61
CA VAL A 547 8.01 23.52 0.20
C VAL A 547 6.88 23.73 1.21
N HIS A 548 6.27 22.64 1.68
CA HIS A 548 5.22 22.71 2.69
C HIS A 548 5.73 23.25 4.04
N LEU A 549 6.92 22.83 4.48
CA LEU A 549 7.55 23.32 5.71
C LEU A 549 7.80 24.83 5.63
N ASN A 550 8.31 25.30 4.49
CA ASN A 550 8.63 26.71 4.24
C ASN A 550 7.44 27.56 3.74
N ARG A 551 6.22 27.02 3.74
CA ARG A 551 5.03 27.68 3.16
C ARG A 551 4.72 29.06 3.74
N LYS A 552 5.05 29.29 5.02
CA LYS A 552 4.83 30.58 5.67
C LYS A 552 5.71 31.66 5.00
N VAL A 553 6.98 31.34 4.74
CA VAL A 553 7.90 32.26 4.05
C VAL A 553 7.44 32.52 2.60
N PHE A 554 7.17 31.45 1.84
CA PHE A 554 6.85 31.59 0.41
C PHE A 554 5.51 32.27 0.13
N ASN A 555 4.53 32.11 1.01
CA ASN A 555 3.20 32.72 0.83
C ASN A 555 3.09 34.12 1.44
N GLU A 556 3.80 34.41 2.55
CA GLU A 556 3.69 35.70 3.23
C GLU A 556 4.61 36.76 2.59
N HIS A 557 5.80 36.41 2.10
CA HIS A 557 6.72 37.41 1.53
C HIS A 557 6.47 37.67 0.03
N PRO A 558 6.40 38.95 -0.39
CA PRO A 558 6.14 39.33 -1.78
C PRO A 558 7.27 38.92 -2.74
N ALA A 559 8.49 38.72 -2.22
CA ALA A 559 9.65 38.31 -3.01
C ALA A 559 9.47 36.96 -3.73
N PHE A 560 8.69 36.04 -3.16
CA PHE A 560 8.50 34.69 -3.70
C PHE A 560 7.23 34.52 -4.53
N ARG A 561 6.34 35.52 -4.58
CA ARG A 561 5.05 35.43 -5.29
C ARG A 561 5.19 35.17 -6.80
N LEU A 562 6.30 35.62 -7.40
CA LEU A 562 6.61 35.44 -8.82
C LEU A 562 7.56 34.26 -9.08
N ALA A 563 7.92 33.49 -8.04
CA ALA A 563 8.75 32.31 -8.19
C ALA A 563 7.99 31.21 -8.94
N SER A 564 8.67 30.52 -9.86
CA SER A 564 8.13 29.30 -10.46
C SER A 564 8.14 28.15 -9.45
N ASP A 565 7.30 27.13 -9.66
CA ASP A 565 7.28 25.93 -8.81
C ASP A 565 8.66 25.26 -8.71
N GLY A 566 9.37 25.15 -9.85
CA GLY A 566 10.73 24.63 -9.87
C GLY A 566 11.73 25.46 -9.04
N CYS A 567 11.56 26.79 -9.02
CA CYS A 567 12.38 27.69 -8.22
C CYS A 567 12.07 27.55 -6.73
N LEU A 568 10.79 27.52 -6.34
CA LEU A 568 10.37 27.29 -4.95
C LEU A 568 10.90 25.95 -4.41
N ARG A 569 10.83 24.89 -5.21
CA ARG A 569 11.38 23.57 -4.85
C ARG A 569 12.89 23.62 -4.65
N ALA A 570 13.62 24.33 -5.52
CA ALA A 570 15.07 24.49 -5.40
C ALA A 570 15.45 25.28 -4.14
N LEU A 571 14.76 26.39 -3.87
CA LEU A 571 14.96 27.18 -2.66
C LEU A 571 14.64 26.36 -1.40
N ALA A 572 13.48 25.71 -1.35
CA ALA A 572 12.98 24.98 -0.19
C ALA A 572 13.95 23.89 0.31
N MET A 573 14.66 23.25 -0.61
CA MET A 573 15.68 22.23 -0.30
C MET A 573 16.92 22.80 0.41
N HIS A 574 17.16 24.11 0.30
CA HIS A 574 18.29 24.80 0.92
C HIS A 574 17.90 25.66 2.13
N PHE A 575 16.60 25.81 2.39
CA PHE A 575 16.11 26.45 3.60
C PHE A 575 16.30 25.53 4.81
N THR A 576 16.85 26.08 5.88
CA THR A 576 16.94 25.45 7.19
C THR A 576 16.05 26.19 8.17
N MET A 577 15.35 25.45 9.02
CA MET A 577 14.53 26.02 10.09
C MET A 577 15.37 26.01 11.37
N SER A 578 15.52 27.15 12.00
CA SER A 578 16.17 27.29 13.30
C SER A 578 15.19 27.85 14.32
N HIS A 579 15.37 27.41 15.57
CA HIS A 579 14.55 27.83 16.69
C HIS A 579 15.47 28.45 17.74
N SER A 580 15.08 29.61 18.24
CA SER A 580 15.87 30.37 19.22
C SER A 580 15.04 30.63 20.47
N ALA A 581 15.66 30.51 21.64
CA ALA A 581 15.02 30.80 22.91
C ALA A 581 15.16 32.29 23.29
N PRO A 582 14.31 32.81 24.19
CA PRO A 582 14.46 34.17 24.72
C PRO A 582 15.87 34.41 25.29
N GLY A 583 16.48 35.53 24.93
CA GLY A 583 17.84 35.92 25.33
C GLY A 583 18.95 35.33 24.46
N ASP A 584 18.65 34.41 23.54
CA ASP A 584 19.66 33.88 22.63
C ASP A 584 20.12 34.94 21.63
N LEU A 585 21.44 35.06 21.47
CA LEU A 585 22.06 35.87 20.42
C LEU A 585 22.26 35.01 19.17
N LEU A 586 21.77 35.50 18.04
CA LEU A 586 21.83 34.83 16.75
C LEU A 586 23.00 35.30 15.90
N TYR A 587 23.30 36.60 15.97
CA TYR A 587 24.49 37.19 15.37
C TYR A 587 25.19 38.04 16.41
N HIS A 588 26.50 37.97 16.40
CA HIS A 588 27.37 38.83 17.18
C HIS A 588 27.97 39.96 16.32
N THR A 589 28.20 41.13 16.92
CA THR A 589 28.94 42.21 16.27
C THR A 589 30.33 41.71 15.83
N GLY A 590 30.66 41.92 14.55
CA GLY A 590 31.89 41.43 13.91
C GLY A 590 31.79 40.04 13.27
N GLU A 591 30.70 39.31 13.50
CA GLU A 591 30.47 37.99 12.89
C GLU A 591 30.17 38.10 11.38
N SER A 592 30.51 37.07 10.61
CA SER A 592 30.22 37.02 9.18
C SER A 592 28.73 36.83 8.91
N ILE A 593 28.14 37.70 8.08
CA ILE A 593 26.75 37.56 7.65
C ILE A 593 26.71 36.62 6.43
N ASP A 594 26.53 35.31 6.68
CA ASP A 594 26.56 34.28 5.63
C ASP A 594 25.17 33.74 5.25
N SER A 595 24.12 34.25 5.89
CA SER A 595 22.76 33.73 5.78
C SER A 595 21.74 34.86 5.82
N LEU A 596 20.66 34.64 5.07
CA LEU A 596 19.49 35.50 5.05
C LEU A 596 18.40 34.86 5.91
N CYS A 597 17.86 35.62 6.86
CA CYS A 597 16.94 35.11 7.87
C CYS A 597 15.54 35.71 7.69
N PHE A 598 14.53 34.84 7.69
CA PHE A 598 13.11 35.19 7.63
C PHE A 598 12.43 34.84 8.94
N ILE A 599 11.76 35.81 9.56
CA ILE A 599 11.12 35.63 10.87
C ILE A 599 9.69 35.16 10.64
N VAL A 600 9.42 33.92 11.03
CA VAL A 600 8.12 33.29 10.81
C VAL A 600 7.22 33.45 12.02
N THR A 601 7.78 33.37 13.23
CA THR A 601 7.09 33.67 14.49
C THR A 601 8.07 34.19 15.53
N GLY A 602 7.57 34.98 16.47
CA GLY A 602 8.36 35.57 17.55
C GLY A 602 8.82 36.99 17.25
N SER A 603 9.66 37.52 18.13
CA SER A 603 10.25 38.85 18.01
C SER A 603 11.72 38.85 18.42
N LEU A 604 12.52 39.60 17.68
CA LEU A 604 13.94 39.81 17.93
C LEU A 604 14.21 41.30 18.13
N GLU A 605 15.28 41.62 18.84
CA GLU A 605 15.82 42.97 18.95
C GLU A 605 17.23 43.01 18.37
N VAL A 606 17.56 44.13 17.73
CA VAL A 606 18.89 44.40 17.19
C VAL A 606 19.54 45.44 18.08
N ILE A 607 20.73 45.13 18.58
CA ILE A 607 21.45 45.93 19.58
C ILE A 607 22.79 46.37 18.98
N GLN A 608 23.02 47.66 18.89
CA GLN A 608 24.26 48.26 18.40
C GLN A 608 24.78 49.25 19.42
N ASP A 609 26.06 49.11 19.79
CA ASP A 609 26.71 49.96 20.80
C ASP A 609 25.87 50.05 22.12
N ASP A 610 25.35 48.89 22.56
CA ASP A 610 24.45 48.70 23.73
C ASP A 610 23.06 49.36 23.66
N GLU A 611 22.70 49.95 22.52
CA GLU A 611 21.39 50.55 22.28
C GLU A 611 20.53 49.69 21.33
N VAL A 612 19.21 49.63 21.59
CA VAL A 612 18.27 48.90 20.73
C VAL A 612 17.94 49.76 19.49
N VAL A 613 18.41 49.32 18.33
CA VAL A 613 18.26 50.04 17.05
C VAL A 613 17.08 49.57 16.20
N ALA A 614 16.62 48.33 16.40
CA ALA A 614 15.45 47.81 15.72
C ALA A 614 14.78 46.67 16.51
N ILE A 615 13.47 46.51 16.33
CA ILE A 615 12.72 45.34 16.77
C ILE A 615 12.14 44.69 15.52
N LEU A 616 12.39 43.40 15.36
CA LEU A 616 11.96 42.60 14.22
C LEU A 616 10.88 41.63 14.67
N GLY A 617 9.76 41.61 13.96
CA GLY A 617 8.60 40.78 14.26
C GLY A 617 8.32 39.73 13.21
N LYS A 618 7.13 39.14 13.27
CA LYS A 618 6.65 38.19 12.27
C LYS A 618 6.61 38.84 10.87
N GLY A 619 7.20 38.15 9.90
CA GLY A 619 7.23 38.56 8.49
C GLY A 619 8.36 39.54 8.15
N ASP A 620 9.25 39.82 9.10
CA ASP A 620 10.44 40.62 8.85
C ASP A 620 11.61 39.78 8.33
N VAL A 621 12.50 40.44 7.59
CA VAL A 621 13.69 39.82 6.98
C VAL A 621 14.92 40.62 7.37
N PHE A 622 15.98 39.93 7.78
CA PHE A 622 17.25 40.56 8.13
C PHE A 622 18.44 39.71 7.67
N GLY A 623 19.59 40.35 7.55
CA GLY A 623 20.80 39.76 6.97
C GLY A 623 21.57 40.82 6.17
N ASP A 624 22.07 40.42 4.99
CA ASP A 624 22.70 41.33 4.03
C ASP A 624 22.16 41.07 2.62
N SER A 625 22.29 42.07 1.74
CA SER A 625 21.82 42.00 0.35
C SER A 625 22.86 41.33 -0.54
N PHE A 626 22.92 40.00 -0.48
CA PHE A 626 23.97 39.20 -1.15
C PHE A 626 24.01 39.34 -2.68
N TRP A 627 22.89 39.66 -3.32
CA TRP A 627 22.80 39.81 -4.77
C TRP A 627 23.30 41.18 -5.28
N THR A 628 23.38 42.19 -4.41
CA THR A 628 23.97 43.50 -4.73
C THR A 628 25.43 43.58 -4.31
N ASN A 629 25.77 42.97 -3.17
CA ASN A 629 27.10 43.03 -2.58
C ASN A 629 27.83 41.68 -2.74
N PRO A 630 28.90 41.62 -3.56
CA PRO A 630 29.63 40.37 -3.79
C PRO A 630 30.56 39.99 -2.63
N THR A 631 30.85 40.89 -1.69
CA THR A 631 31.71 40.60 -0.52
C THR A 631 30.89 40.16 0.68
N ILE A 632 31.47 39.35 1.57
CA ILE A 632 30.82 38.97 2.83
C ILE A 632 31.00 40.13 3.82
N GLY A 633 29.89 40.71 4.28
CA GLY A 633 29.87 41.75 5.30
C GLY A 633 30.08 41.19 6.72
N GLN A 634 30.55 42.07 7.61
CA GLN A 634 30.55 41.83 9.06
C GLN A 634 29.28 42.41 9.68
N SER A 635 28.74 41.76 10.71
CA SER A 635 27.60 42.27 11.45
C SER A 635 27.98 43.52 12.23
N ALA A 636 27.28 44.61 12.01
CA ALA A 636 27.45 45.86 12.74
C ALA A 636 26.72 45.86 14.11
N ALA A 637 25.89 44.85 14.37
CA ALA A 637 25.04 44.77 15.55
C ALA A 637 24.89 43.33 16.06
N ASN A 638 24.52 43.20 17.32
CA ASN A 638 24.06 41.96 17.93
C ASN A 638 22.57 41.76 17.63
N VAL A 639 22.15 40.53 17.32
CA VAL A 639 20.72 40.20 17.17
C VAL A 639 20.32 39.23 18.26
N ARG A 640 19.36 39.62 19.10
CA ARG A 640 18.89 38.83 20.26
C ARG A 640 17.42 38.50 20.14
N ALA A 641 17.04 37.27 20.46
CA ALA A 641 15.64 36.86 20.50
C ALA A 641 14.98 37.35 21.81
N LEU A 642 13.81 37.99 21.70
CA LEU A 642 13.02 38.42 22.87
C LEU A 642 12.05 37.32 23.33
N THR A 643 11.51 36.57 22.38
CA THR A 643 10.61 35.43 22.62
C THR A 643 11.19 34.17 22.01
N TYR A 644 10.51 33.04 22.16
CA TYR A 644 10.78 31.89 21.29
C TYR A 644 10.52 32.31 19.84
N CYS A 645 11.53 32.16 18.99
CA CYS A 645 11.51 32.60 17.60
C CYS A 645 11.72 31.41 16.66
N ASP A 646 10.90 31.34 15.62
CA ASP A 646 11.07 30.39 14.53
C ASP A 646 11.57 31.17 13.31
N LEU A 647 12.72 30.74 12.82
CA LEU A 647 13.45 31.42 11.76
C LEU A 647 13.70 30.44 10.63
N HIS A 648 13.47 30.93 9.42
CA HIS A 648 13.79 30.21 8.22
C HIS A 648 14.99 30.89 7.60
N THR A 649 16.09 30.16 7.50
CA THR A 649 17.37 30.71 7.06
C THR A 649 17.80 30.05 5.77
N ILE A 650 18.41 30.83 4.88
CA ILE A 650 19.05 30.31 3.67
C ILE A 650 20.47 30.84 3.60
N LYS A 651 21.42 29.94 3.36
CA LYS A 651 22.84 30.30 3.21
C LYS A 651 23.05 31.07 1.91
N ARG A 652 23.92 32.07 1.96
CA ARG A 652 24.29 32.93 0.83
C ARG A 652 24.63 32.14 -0.41
N ASP A 653 25.58 31.20 -0.31
CA ASP A 653 26.09 30.47 -1.48
C ASP A 653 24.99 29.69 -2.21
N ARG A 654 24.06 29.10 -1.43
CA ARG A 654 22.92 28.36 -1.98
C ARG A 654 21.85 29.26 -2.55
N LEU A 655 21.60 30.41 -1.92
CA LEU A 655 20.70 31.40 -2.48
C LEU A 655 21.25 31.92 -3.82
N LEU A 656 22.53 32.29 -3.89
CA LEU A 656 23.17 32.77 -5.12
C LEU A 656 23.16 31.70 -6.22
N GLU A 657 23.49 30.44 -5.92
CA GLU A 657 23.41 29.32 -6.87
C GLU A 657 22.01 29.20 -7.52
N VAL A 658 20.95 29.38 -6.72
CA VAL A 658 19.57 29.33 -7.22
C VAL A 658 19.21 30.59 -8.02
N LEU A 659 19.64 31.78 -7.57
CA LEU A 659 19.39 33.03 -8.29
C LEU A 659 20.12 33.08 -9.64
N ASP A 660 21.35 32.56 -9.71
CA ASP A 660 22.15 32.47 -10.93
C ASP A 660 21.50 31.52 -11.95
N PHE A 661 20.90 30.42 -11.48
CA PHE A 661 20.14 29.50 -12.33
C PHE A 661 18.80 30.10 -12.81
N TYR A 662 18.09 30.82 -11.93
CA TYR A 662 16.79 31.44 -12.23
C TYR A 662 16.90 32.97 -12.42
N GLN A 663 17.67 33.41 -13.41
CA GLN A 663 17.95 34.84 -13.66
C GLN A 663 16.70 35.74 -13.75
N ALA A 664 15.62 35.26 -14.37
CA ALA A 664 14.36 36.00 -14.46
C ALA A 664 13.72 36.23 -13.07
N PHE A 665 13.82 35.24 -12.19
CA PHE A 665 13.38 35.37 -10.81
C PHE A 665 14.33 36.26 -10.01
N ALA A 666 15.65 36.19 -10.22
CA ALA A 666 16.63 36.98 -9.49
C ALA A 666 16.37 38.50 -9.56
N ASN A 667 16.04 39.02 -10.74
CA ASN A 667 15.67 40.43 -10.92
C ASN A 667 14.36 40.79 -10.21
N SER A 668 13.41 39.85 -10.11
CA SER A 668 12.17 40.06 -9.35
C SER A 668 12.44 40.02 -7.85
N PHE A 669 13.25 39.06 -7.40
CA PHE A 669 13.62 38.87 -6.02
C PHE A 669 14.35 40.11 -5.48
N ALA A 670 15.36 40.61 -6.23
CA ALA A 670 16.12 41.79 -5.86
C ALA A 670 15.28 43.07 -5.75
N ARG A 671 14.19 43.19 -6.53
CA ARG A 671 13.27 44.35 -6.48
C ARG A 671 12.24 44.26 -5.36
N ASN A 672 11.77 43.05 -5.07
CA ASN A 672 10.65 42.83 -4.15
C ASN A 672 11.09 42.49 -2.73
N LEU A 673 12.32 41.99 -2.55
CA LEU A 673 12.86 41.70 -1.23
C LEU A 673 13.52 42.95 -0.65
N ILE A 674 12.84 43.57 0.30
CA ILE A 674 13.37 44.67 1.11
C ILE A 674 13.73 44.09 2.47
N LEU A 675 14.99 44.24 2.87
CA LEU A 675 15.42 43.86 4.21
C LEU A 675 14.86 44.86 5.22
N THR A 676 14.21 44.36 6.27
CA THR A 676 13.76 45.18 7.40
C THR A 676 14.96 45.80 8.12
N TYR A 677 16.05 45.04 8.26
CA TYR A 677 17.32 45.54 8.78
C TYR A 677 18.52 44.91 8.06
N ASN A 678 19.42 45.75 7.56
CA ASN A 678 20.69 45.30 6.95
C ASN A 678 21.79 45.31 8.02
N LEU A 679 22.28 44.12 8.38
CA LEU A 679 23.30 43.95 9.41
C LEU A 679 24.68 44.48 9.00
N SER A 680 24.96 44.66 7.71
CA SER A 680 26.26 45.16 7.25
C SER A 680 26.40 46.68 7.42
N HIS A 681 25.29 47.40 7.57
CA HIS A 681 25.29 48.86 7.69
C HIS A 681 25.30 49.28 9.16
N ARG A 682 26.28 50.11 9.54
CA ARG A 682 26.32 50.73 10.87
C ARG A 682 25.41 51.95 10.92
N VAL A 683 24.54 52.05 11.92
CA VAL A 683 23.70 53.24 12.13
C VAL A 683 24.50 54.26 12.94
N SER A 684 24.55 55.51 12.48
CA SER A 684 25.18 56.58 13.25
C SER A 684 24.22 57.05 14.35
N LEU A 685 24.53 56.70 15.60
CA LEU A 685 23.83 57.25 16.76
C LEU A 685 24.27 58.71 16.96
N SER A 686 23.32 59.64 17.06
CA SER A 686 23.62 61.02 17.45
C SER A 686 23.98 61.05 18.93
N ASN A 687 25.23 61.38 19.27
CA ASN A 687 25.62 61.69 20.65
C ASN A 687 24.78 62.89 21.13
N ILE A 688 23.84 62.64 22.05
CA ILE A 688 23.17 63.68 22.85
C ILE A 688 23.90 63.82 24.16
#